data_AF-A0A1T5BTV4-F1
#
_entry.id   AF-A0A1T5BTV4-F1
#
_cell.length_a   1.000
_cell.length_b   1.000
_cell.length_c   1.000
_cell.angle_alpha   90.00
_cell.angle_beta   90.00
_cell.angle_gamma   90.00
#
_symmetry.space_group_name_H-M   'P 1'
#
loop_
_entity.id
_entity.type
_entity.pdbx_description
1 polymer ?
#
loop_
_entity_poly.entity_id
_entity_poly.type
_entity_poly.pdbx_seq_one_letter_code
_entity_poly.pdbx_strand_id
1 'polypeptide(L)'
;MAPLVRGYSFVMYLAKPGASYTIPFPYLHTDDVRVFAGDVGDAVEQSFKWNGPTEVSLSDAVPDDILITVRRFTPRDKNLVDVKDGALLPAADLNLNSKQLLYMVQEQLDFGTYGGSGLPGGGSGWPNPDGSTPSLPISQIIDAVMQSPIMQQLLDRIEPIDSTAETLLEEIIRSDQRFNERRKVQQRVALAETSIVTLTDDTKSLAQQTEELFAQFDGAASQLLHVQQALATETEARTTDITQLNAALGDAESHITDVREAVATETEARAQAITKLESDFKSADDDVTKAISQTLTTTYATKDYAKTISTQQVEAWASGSFAMLQNRFEAFVDGTADPGSSPKWQANWSLKINAGVIDGQPVVAGIGLGASSTGGSTFTVLADRFAFASPIGGGLVKYPFVAGTIGGVSTIGITGQLIIDGSVTADKIRANSLSAISANMGTVNGGIFRTYSLDGNGNVIDPNEFRVEITNNPNDPWPFWIGSGVKNANNAVVWFDRGGNAAFNGTIRAQNMIDQLQSQATASWSGDSSGSPGNVVLQFDLPAPTRLGQQHLPVIHVECKIQNPSGNPATGGIYLEKFAGGSWQQVKVHNHLVGGGATDFDSLLAFDGNTTGAVTYRVRIGVDPYTNNRPENFHVTQCTAYAFGLR
;
A
#
# COMPACT_ATOMS: atom_id res chain seq x y z
N MET A 1 69.44 32.94 -114.01
CA MET A 1 70.88 33.24 -114.25
C MET A 1 71.70 32.67 -113.08
N ALA A 2 72.97 32.27 -113.26
CA ALA A 2 73.77 31.74 -112.14
C ALA A 2 74.30 32.91 -111.27
N PRO A 3 74.14 32.89 -109.94
CA PRO A 3 74.65 33.93 -109.06
C PRO A 3 76.17 33.86 -108.94
N LEU A 4 76.82 35.02 -108.87
CA LEU A 4 78.25 35.15 -108.58
C LEU A 4 78.54 34.88 -107.10
N VAL A 5 77.75 35.50 -106.22
CA VAL A 5 77.93 35.47 -104.77
C VAL A 5 76.55 35.48 -104.12
N ARG A 6 76.40 34.81 -102.98
CA ARG A 6 75.20 34.90 -102.14
C ARG A 6 75.58 34.90 -100.66
N GLY A 7 74.87 35.69 -99.86
CA GLY A 7 74.89 35.69 -98.39
C GLY A 7 73.54 35.26 -97.81
N TYR A 8 73.35 35.43 -96.50
CA TYR A 8 72.08 35.11 -95.82
C TYR A 8 70.93 36.07 -96.19
N SER A 9 71.28 37.26 -96.68
CA SER A 9 70.38 38.38 -96.96
C SER A 9 70.67 39.05 -98.31
N PHE A 10 71.55 38.50 -99.14
CA PHE A 10 71.85 39.06 -100.47
C PHE A 10 72.27 38.03 -101.53
N VAL A 11 72.23 38.44 -102.79
CA VAL A 11 72.74 37.69 -103.94
C VAL A 11 73.23 38.65 -105.02
N MET A 12 74.32 38.31 -105.71
CA MET A 12 74.93 39.11 -106.77
C MET A 12 74.92 38.34 -108.10
N TYR A 13 74.71 39.06 -109.20
CA TYR A 13 74.66 38.56 -110.58
C TYR A 13 75.44 39.52 -111.49
N LEU A 14 75.89 39.05 -112.65
CA LEU A 14 76.35 39.92 -113.75
C LEU A 14 75.13 40.32 -114.57
N ALA A 15 75.03 41.58 -114.97
CA ALA A 15 73.93 42.06 -115.80
C ALA A 15 74.03 41.46 -117.20
N LYS A 16 72.89 41.06 -117.78
CA LYS A 16 72.71 40.76 -119.21
C LYS A 16 71.43 41.41 -119.72
N PRO A 17 71.39 41.90 -120.97
CA PRO A 17 70.18 42.52 -121.52
C PRO A 17 68.96 41.58 -121.40
N GLY A 18 67.92 42.05 -120.71
CA GLY A 18 66.66 41.31 -120.51
C GLY A 18 66.71 40.17 -119.47
N ALA A 19 67.77 40.08 -118.65
CA ALA A 19 67.88 39.03 -117.63
C ALA A 19 66.99 39.26 -116.39
N SER A 20 66.62 38.14 -115.75
CA SER A 20 65.97 38.11 -114.43
C SER A 20 66.89 37.49 -113.37
N TYR A 21 66.77 37.98 -112.14
CA TYR A 21 67.64 37.71 -110.99
C TYR A 21 66.83 37.03 -109.87
N THR A 22 67.22 35.81 -109.52
CA THR A 22 66.56 35.03 -108.47
C THR A 22 66.94 35.54 -107.08
N ILE A 23 66.05 35.47 -106.11
CA ILE A 23 66.26 35.86 -104.71
C ILE A 23 66.29 34.57 -103.87
N PRO A 24 67.48 34.12 -103.43
CA PRO A 24 67.64 32.86 -102.73
C PRO A 24 67.46 32.95 -101.21
N PHE A 25 67.21 34.15 -100.66
CA PHE A 25 67.02 34.36 -99.22
C PHE A 25 65.56 34.69 -98.89
N PRO A 26 65.07 34.26 -97.72
CA PRO A 26 63.72 34.63 -97.27
C PRO A 26 63.68 36.11 -96.87
N TYR A 27 62.49 36.71 -96.87
CA TYR A 27 62.24 38.09 -96.44
C TYR A 27 60.90 38.13 -95.69
N LEU A 28 60.63 39.18 -94.89
CA LEU A 28 59.34 39.27 -94.17
C LEU A 28 58.28 39.83 -95.08
N HIS A 29 58.59 40.91 -95.78
CA HIS A 29 57.73 41.57 -96.76
C HIS A 29 58.53 41.83 -98.05
N THR A 30 57.85 41.86 -99.19
CA THR A 30 58.49 42.15 -100.49
C THR A 30 59.19 43.51 -100.51
N ASP A 31 58.73 44.44 -99.68
CA ASP A 31 59.28 45.79 -99.50
C ASP A 31 60.66 45.79 -98.82
N ASP A 32 61.02 44.68 -98.17
CA ASP A 32 62.34 44.50 -97.57
C ASP A 32 63.41 44.26 -98.65
N VAL A 33 63.02 43.88 -99.88
CA VAL A 33 63.98 43.55 -100.93
C VAL A 33 64.32 44.78 -101.75
N ARG A 34 65.63 45.00 -101.95
CA ARG A 34 66.17 46.09 -102.77
C ARG A 34 67.20 45.58 -103.75
N VAL A 35 67.21 46.14 -104.96
CA VAL A 35 68.13 45.76 -106.05
C VAL A 35 69.03 46.94 -106.36
N PHE A 36 70.33 46.70 -106.54
CA PHE A 36 71.32 47.71 -106.88
C PHE A 36 72.13 47.25 -108.08
N ALA A 37 72.61 48.19 -108.88
CA ALA A 37 73.46 47.95 -110.03
C ALA A 37 74.71 48.81 -110.00
N GLY A 38 75.86 48.21 -110.30
CA GLY A 38 77.17 48.86 -110.32
C GLY A 38 78.20 48.08 -109.51
N ASP A 39 79.46 48.45 -109.69
CA ASP A 39 80.56 47.87 -108.92
C ASP A 39 80.51 48.28 -107.44
N VAL A 40 81.26 47.54 -106.63
CA VAL A 40 81.33 47.70 -105.18
C VAL A 40 81.87 49.10 -104.85
N GLY A 41 80.97 50.00 -104.42
CA GLY A 41 81.27 51.39 -104.02
C GLY A 41 80.48 52.46 -104.75
N ASP A 42 80.12 52.23 -106.03
CA ASP A 42 79.39 53.18 -106.89
C ASP A 42 77.98 52.69 -107.27
N ALA A 43 77.54 51.59 -106.65
CA ALA A 43 76.28 50.97 -106.99
C ALA A 43 75.07 51.80 -106.56
N VAL A 44 74.14 51.97 -107.50
CA VAL A 44 72.92 52.76 -107.32
C VAL A 44 71.74 51.81 -107.24
N GLU A 45 70.83 52.08 -106.31
CA GLU A 45 69.57 51.35 -106.21
C GLU A 45 68.80 51.49 -107.52
N GLN A 46 68.36 50.36 -108.05
CA GLN A 46 67.64 50.31 -109.30
C GLN A 46 66.16 50.06 -109.06
N SER A 47 65.35 50.67 -109.90
CA SER A 47 63.94 50.30 -109.98
C SER A 47 63.82 48.91 -110.62
N PHE A 48 63.13 48.00 -109.95
CA PHE A 48 62.96 46.62 -110.40
C PHE A 48 61.48 46.22 -110.37
N LYS A 49 61.15 45.16 -111.11
CA LYS A 49 59.83 44.53 -111.11
C LYS A 49 59.96 43.08 -110.67
N TRP A 50 58.97 42.61 -109.94
CA TRP A 50 58.85 41.22 -109.54
C TRP A 50 58.30 40.39 -110.70
N ASN A 51 59.00 39.32 -111.04
CA ASN A 51 58.58 38.30 -112.01
C ASN A 51 57.99 37.06 -111.33
N GLY A 52 58.02 37.03 -110.00
CA GLY A 52 57.49 36.01 -109.10
C GLY A 52 58.02 36.27 -107.69
N PRO A 53 57.62 35.51 -106.65
CA PRO A 53 58.04 35.78 -105.26
C PRO A 53 59.55 35.64 -105.03
N THR A 54 60.29 35.07 -105.98
CA THR A 54 61.73 34.80 -105.83
C THR A 54 62.51 35.30 -107.03
N GLU A 55 61.94 36.16 -107.88
CA GLU A 55 62.64 36.59 -109.08
C GLU A 55 62.27 38.03 -109.45
N VAL A 56 63.28 38.82 -109.77
CA VAL A 56 63.15 40.24 -110.12
C VAL A 56 63.89 40.53 -111.42
N SER A 57 63.36 41.43 -112.24
CA SER A 57 64.08 42.03 -113.37
C SER A 57 64.18 43.52 -113.20
N LEU A 58 65.27 44.11 -113.70
CA LEU A 58 65.44 45.56 -113.69
C LEU A 58 64.46 46.21 -114.67
N SER A 59 63.93 47.37 -114.29
CA SER A 59 63.01 48.14 -115.15
C SER A 59 63.76 48.91 -116.23
N ASP A 60 64.96 49.36 -115.94
CA ASP A 60 65.80 50.16 -116.82
C ASP A 60 66.95 49.32 -117.39
N ALA A 61 67.35 49.64 -118.62
CA ALA A 61 68.47 48.96 -119.27
C ALA A 61 69.79 49.41 -118.62
N VAL A 62 70.51 48.44 -118.07
CA VAL A 62 71.86 48.62 -117.53
C VAL A 62 72.90 48.07 -118.50
N PRO A 63 74.12 48.65 -118.56
CA PRO A 63 75.21 48.12 -119.37
C PRO A 63 75.45 46.63 -119.11
N ASP A 64 75.84 45.90 -120.15
CA ASP A 64 76.18 44.48 -120.04
C ASP A 64 77.39 44.31 -119.10
N ASP A 65 77.43 43.19 -118.39
CA ASP A 65 78.52 42.82 -117.47
C ASP A 65 78.75 43.74 -116.24
N ILE A 66 77.77 44.56 -115.82
CA ILE A 66 77.83 45.23 -114.50
C ILE A 66 77.24 44.38 -113.38
N LEU A 67 77.67 44.61 -112.14
CA LEU A 67 77.21 43.82 -111.01
C LEU A 67 75.80 44.23 -110.55
N ILE A 68 74.88 43.25 -110.47
CA ILE A 68 73.54 43.42 -109.91
C ILE A 68 73.46 42.71 -108.58
N THR A 69 73.06 43.40 -107.52
CA THR A 69 72.86 42.77 -106.22
C THR A 69 71.45 42.98 -105.73
N VAL A 70 70.83 41.89 -105.30
CA VAL A 70 69.53 41.89 -104.64
C VAL A 70 69.75 41.60 -103.16
N ARG A 71 69.17 42.38 -102.24
CA ARG A 71 69.33 42.20 -100.79
C ARG A 71 68.09 42.52 -99.96
N ARG A 72 68.04 42.04 -98.71
CA ARG A 72 66.99 42.29 -97.72
C ARG A 72 67.34 43.44 -96.76
N PHE A 73 66.32 44.18 -96.32
CA PHE A 73 66.34 45.21 -95.30
C PHE A 73 65.15 45.04 -94.35
N THR A 74 65.39 44.47 -93.18
CA THR A 74 64.36 44.25 -92.16
C THR A 74 64.14 45.53 -91.32
N PRO A 75 62.88 45.96 -91.09
CA PRO A 75 62.57 47.11 -90.23
C PRO A 75 63.10 46.94 -88.81
N ARG A 76 63.72 47.99 -88.25
CA ARG A 76 64.33 47.98 -86.89
C ARG A 76 63.67 48.96 -85.91
N ASP A 77 62.90 49.89 -86.43
CA ASP A 77 62.31 51.05 -85.75
C ASP A 77 60.85 50.83 -85.35
N LYS A 78 60.25 49.72 -85.76
CA LYS A 78 58.87 49.35 -85.43
C LYS A 78 58.75 47.87 -85.13
N ASN A 79 57.85 47.56 -84.21
CA ASN A 79 57.50 46.18 -83.88
C ASN A 79 56.53 45.64 -84.94
N LEU A 80 56.71 44.40 -85.37
CA LEU A 80 55.77 43.78 -86.31
C LEU A 80 54.49 43.29 -85.63
N VAL A 81 54.53 43.07 -84.31
CA VAL A 81 53.35 42.71 -83.50
C VAL A 81 53.32 43.43 -82.16
N ASP A 82 52.20 44.11 -81.88
CA ASP A 82 51.84 44.64 -80.55
C ASP A 82 50.97 43.63 -79.79
N VAL A 83 51.56 42.92 -78.82
CA VAL A 83 50.79 42.03 -77.93
C VAL A 83 50.12 42.85 -76.84
N LYS A 84 48.82 43.15 -77.01
CA LYS A 84 48.07 44.03 -76.09
C LYS A 84 47.48 43.32 -74.87
N ASP A 85 47.43 41.98 -74.86
CA ASP A 85 46.80 41.21 -73.79
C ASP A 85 47.76 40.15 -73.21
N GLY A 86 47.99 40.20 -71.90
CA GLY A 86 48.99 39.39 -71.21
C GLY A 86 48.60 37.93 -71.01
N ALA A 87 47.33 37.58 -71.20
CA ALA A 87 46.82 36.23 -71.00
C ALA A 87 46.97 35.31 -72.23
N LEU A 88 47.23 35.87 -73.41
CA LEU A 88 47.40 35.13 -74.66
C LEU A 88 48.66 35.65 -75.36
N LEU A 89 49.69 34.80 -75.41
CA LEU A 89 50.87 35.00 -76.25
C LEU A 89 50.75 34.03 -77.43
N PRO A 90 50.09 34.39 -78.53
CA PRO A 90 49.96 33.49 -79.67
C PRO A 90 51.34 33.14 -80.19
N ALA A 91 51.62 31.85 -80.35
CA ALA A 91 52.90 31.40 -80.88
C ALA A 91 53.23 32.05 -82.23
N ALA A 92 52.21 32.41 -83.03
CA ALA A 92 52.38 33.12 -84.30
C ALA A 92 53.03 34.51 -84.11
N ASP A 93 52.60 35.26 -83.11
CA ASP A 93 53.09 36.62 -82.82
C ASP A 93 54.52 36.57 -82.29
N LEU A 94 54.78 35.62 -81.40
CA LEU A 94 56.12 35.36 -80.86
C LEU A 94 57.11 34.91 -81.94
N ASN A 95 56.64 34.07 -82.88
CA ASN A 95 57.42 33.62 -84.02
C ASN A 95 57.71 34.76 -85.01
N LEU A 96 56.79 35.71 -85.22
CA LEU A 96 57.00 36.84 -86.13
C LEU A 96 58.07 37.79 -85.58
N ASN A 97 58.00 38.14 -84.29
CA ASN A 97 59.03 38.96 -83.64
C ASN A 97 60.39 38.22 -83.55
N SER A 98 60.40 36.90 -83.31
CA SER A 98 61.64 36.10 -83.37
C SER A 98 62.26 36.09 -84.77
N LYS A 99 61.45 35.99 -85.84
CA LYS A 99 61.93 36.05 -87.23
C LYS A 99 62.48 37.44 -87.57
N GLN A 100 61.83 38.51 -87.10
CA GLN A 100 62.34 39.88 -87.25
C GLN A 100 63.74 40.02 -86.66
N LEU A 101 63.93 39.56 -85.43
CA LEU A 101 65.23 39.59 -84.75
C LEU A 101 66.28 38.75 -85.51
N LEU A 102 65.93 37.54 -85.94
CA LEU A 102 66.83 36.67 -86.70
C LEU A 102 67.28 37.33 -88.01
N TYR A 103 66.36 37.94 -88.75
CA TYR A 103 66.69 38.56 -90.03
C TYR A 103 67.52 39.83 -89.88
N MET A 104 67.28 40.63 -88.84
CA MET A 104 68.14 41.76 -88.47
C MET A 104 69.57 41.31 -88.15
N VAL A 105 69.71 40.20 -87.40
CA VAL A 105 71.03 39.61 -87.10
C VAL A 105 71.72 39.11 -88.37
N GLN A 106 71.00 38.41 -89.24
CA GLN A 106 71.53 37.94 -90.54
C GLN A 106 71.98 39.08 -91.45
N GLU A 107 71.20 40.15 -91.56
CA GLU A 107 71.57 41.34 -92.34
C GLU A 107 72.79 42.04 -91.76
N GLN A 108 72.88 42.12 -90.43
CA GLN A 108 74.04 42.68 -89.76
C GLN A 108 75.29 41.81 -89.98
N LEU A 109 75.14 40.49 -90.06
CA LEU A 109 76.24 39.57 -90.40
C LEU A 109 76.74 39.78 -91.84
N ASP A 110 75.83 39.95 -92.80
CA ASP A 110 76.22 40.09 -94.21
C ASP A 110 76.73 41.50 -94.58
N PHE A 111 76.27 42.55 -93.90
CA PHE A 111 76.54 43.95 -94.28
C PHE A 111 77.13 44.82 -93.17
N GLY A 112 77.36 44.29 -91.97
CA GLY A 112 77.75 45.07 -90.80
C GLY A 112 79.24 45.42 -90.74
N THR A 113 79.73 46.28 -91.64
CA THR A 113 81.00 47.01 -91.44
C THR A 113 80.92 48.36 -92.18
N TYR A 114 80.64 49.41 -91.40
CA TYR A 114 80.51 50.84 -91.77
C TYR A 114 79.34 51.22 -92.70
N GLY A 115 78.45 52.06 -92.17
CA GLY A 115 77.27 52.55 -92.88
C GLY A 115 77.61 53.36 -94.15
N GLY A 116 76.75 53.23 -95.16
CA GLY A 116 76.70 54.14 -96.30
C GLY A 116 77.52 53.72 -97.52
N SER A 117 77.08 52.69 -98.24
CA SER A 117 77.12 52.53 -99.71
C SER A 117 76.79 51.06 -100.00
N GLY A 118 75.61 50.82 -100.55
CA GLY A 118 75.17 49.46 -100.85
C GLY A 118 76.02 48.90 -101.99
N LEU A 119 76.94 47.98 -101.71
CA LEU A 119 76.98 46.62 -102.26
C LEU A 119 78.17 45.79 -101.71
N PRO A 120 78.06 44.43 -101.71
CA PRO A 120 78.99 43.51 -101.04
C PRO A 120 80.40 43.50 -101.67
N GLY A 121 81.44 43.35 -100.84
CA GLY A 121 82.80 43.08 -101.35
C GLY A 121 83.87 44.10 -100.97
N GLY A 122 83.82 44.66 -99.76
CA GLY A 122 84.95 45.36 -99.13
C GLY A 122 85.73 44.50 -98.12
N GLY A 123 85.39 43.22 -97.98
CA GLY A 123 86.09 42.25 -97.14
C GLY A 123 86.32 40.99 -97.96
N SER A 124 87.33 41.02 -98.82
CA SER A 124 87.60 39.96 -99.78
C SER A 124 87.79 38.63 -99.06
N GLY A 125 87.15 37.57 -99.59
CA GLY A 125 87.27 36.18 -99.12
C GLY A 125 88.65 35.57 -99.34
N TRP A 126 89.70 36.28 -98.92
CA TRP A 126 91.05 35.79 -98.75
C TRP A 126 91.32 35.63 -97.26
N PRO A 127 91.80 34.47 -96.80
CA PRO A 127 92.19 34.26 -95.40
C PRO A 127 93.33 35.21 -95.00
N ASN A 128 93.27 35.80 -93.80
CA ASN A 128 94.45 36.38 -93.17
C ASN A 128 95.49 35.26 -92.91
N PRO A 129 96.81 35.54 -92.97
CA PRO A 129 97.87 34.53 -92.94
C PRO A 129 98.04 33.76 -91.61
N ASP A 130 97.12 33.89 -90.64
CA ASP A 130 97.24 33.31 -89.29
C ASP A 130 96.07 32.40 -88.85
N GLY A 131 95.09 32.13 -89.72
CA GLY A 131 94.05 31.12 -89.46
C GLY A 131 92.99 31.50 -88.41
N SER A 132 92.80 32.79 -88.09
CA SER A 132 91.74 33.25 -87.19
C SER A 132 90.50 33.81 -87.93
N THR A 133 89.30 33.46 -87.46
CA THR A 133 88.00 33.95 -87.98
C THR A 133 87.60 35.29 -87.35
N PRO A 134 86.98 36.24 -88.07
CA PRO A 134 86.45 37.47 -87.48
C PRO A 134 85.30 37.16 -86.51
N SER A 135 85.48 37.49 -85.23
CA SER A 135 84.41 37.45 -84.21
C SER A 135 83.71 38.80 -84.09
N LEU A 136 82.38 38.82 -84.14
CA LEU A 136 81.59 40.01 -83.77
C LEU A 136 81.75 40.34 -82.27
N PRO A 137 81.79 41.62 -81.84
CA PRO A 137 81.80 41.97 -80.43
C PRO A 137 80.48 41.61 -79.73
N ILE A 138 80.54 40.76 -78.68
CA ILE A 138 79.39 40.33 -77.85
C ILE A 138 78.58 41.50 -77.26
N SER A 139 79.21 42.66 -77.03
CA SER A 139 78.54 43.85 -76.49
C SER A 139 77.41 44.38 -77.39
N GLN A 140 77.55 44.28 -78.71
CA GLN A 140 76.52 44.72 -79.65
C GLN A 140 75.34 43.75 -79.72
N ILE A 141 75.57 42.47 -79.41
CA ILE A 141 74.51 41.46 -79.30
C ILE A 141 73.71 41.68 -78.01
N ILE A 142 74.39 42.01 -76.91
CA ILE A 142 73.73 42.33 -75.63
C ILE A 142 72.83 43.55 -75.76
N ASP A 143 73.29 44.63 -76.39
CA ASP A 143 72.46 45.82 -76.61
C ASP A 143 71.26 45.52 -77.51
N ALA A 144 71.44 44.72 -78.56
CA ALA A 144 70.33 44.28 -79.43
C ALA A 144 69.29 43.42 -78.69
N VAL A 145 69.72 42.63 -77.69
CA VAL A 145 68.81 41.82 -76.86
C VAL A 145 68.16 42.66 -75.75
N MET A 146 68.88 43.59 -75.12
CA MET A 146 68.35 44.45 -74.06
C MET A 146 67.38 45.53 -74.57
N GLN A 147 67.60 46.02 -75.78
CA GLN A 147 66.66 46.88 -76.51
C GLN A 147 65.61 46.08 -77.28
N SER A 148 65.67 44.75 -77.26
CA SER A 148 64.65 43.95 -77.92
C SER A 148 63.29 44.16 -77.22
N PRO A 149 62.20 44.38 -77.98
CA PRO A 149 60.88 44.59 -77.41
C PRO A 149 60.41 43.46 -76.47
N ILE A 150 60.88 42.23 -76.70
CA ILE A 150 60.51 41.06 -75.89
C ILE A 150 61.12 41.09 -74.49
N MET A 151 62.35 41.61 -74.32
CA MET A 151 62.98 41.71 -72.99
C MET A 151 62.29 42.78 -72.14
N GLN A 152 61.90 43.91 -72.74
CA GLN A 152 61.14 44.96 -72.06
C GLN A 152 59.75 44.47 -71.62
N GLN A 153 59.06 43.73 -72.50
CA GLN A 153 57.78 43.11 -72.16
C GLN A 153 57.88 42.09 -71.01
N LEU A 154 58.98 41.35 -70.91
CA LEU A 154 59.19 40.42 -69.81
C LEU A 154 59.42 41.13 -68.47
N LEU A 155 60.17 42.23 -68.47
CA LEU A 155 60.45 43.02 -67.27
C LEU A 155 59.18 43.73 -66.74
N ASP A 156 58.38 44.34 -67.62
CA ASP A 156 57.12 45.02 -67.26
C ASP A 156 56.06 44.07 -66.66
N ARG A 157 56.22 42.76 -66.84
CA ARG A 157 55.23 41.76 -66.40
C ARG A 157 55.54 41.13 -65.05
N ILE A 158 56.73 41.32 -64.48
CA ILE A 158 57.10 40.74 -63.18
C ILE A 158 56.27 41.34 -62.04
N GLU A 159 56.15 42.67 -61.98
CA GLU A 159 55.44 43.38 -60.89
C GLU A 159 53.93 43.09 -60.82
N PRO A 160 53.17 43.06 -61.95
CA PRO A 160 51.77 42.64 -61.93
C PRO A 160 51.56 41.19 -61.46
N ILE A 161 52.50 40.28 -61.77
CA ILE A 161 52.42 38.87 -61.36
C ILE A 161 52.56 38.76 -59.83
N ASP A 162 53.48 39.51 -59.22
CA ASP A 162 53.71 39.49 -57.77
C ASP A 162 52.52 40.07 -57.00
N SER A 163 51.99 41.22 -57.45
CA SER A 163 50.77 41.82 -56.91
C SER A 163 49.56 40.87 -57.03
N THR A 164 49.46 40.13 -58.13
CA THR A 164 48.41 39.13 -58.31
C THR A 164 48.60 37.95 -57.34
N ALA A 165 49.84 37.50 -57.11
CA ALA A 165 50.14 36.42 -56.17
C ALA A 165 49.82 36.81 -54.72
N GLU A 166 50.15 38.03 -54.29
CA GLU A 166 49.77 38.55 -52.97
C GLU A 166 48.25 38.62 -52.80
N THR A 167 47.54 39.13 -53.81
CA THR A 167 46.07 39.21 -53.80
C THR A 167 45.44 37.81 -53.69
N LEU A 168 45.98 36.82 -54.41
CA LEU A 168 45.53 35.43 -54.33
C LEU A 168 45.80 34.81 -52.96
N LEU A 169 46.98 35.06 -52.37
CA LEU A 169 47.33 34.59 -51.03
C LEU A 169 46.41 35.20 -49.96
N GLU A 170 46.15 36.50 -50.03
CA GLU A 170 45.17 37.15 -49.15
C GLU A 170 43.78 36.54 -49.28
N GLU A 171 43.32 36.27 -50.51
CA GLU A 171 42.00 35.68 -50.72
C GLU A 171 41.92 34.22 -50.23
N ILE A 172 43.01 33.45 -50.33
CA ILE A 172 43.09 32.10 -49.74
C ILE A 172 42.99 32.16 -48.21
N ILE A 173 43.73 33.06 -47.56
CA ILE A 173 43.68 33.23 -46.10
C ILE A 173 42.29 33.67 -45.65
N ARG A 174 41.69 34.65 -46.34
CA ARG A 174 40.31 35.09 -46.09
C ARG A 174 39.32 33.93 -46.29
N SER A 175 39.52 33.09 -47.30
CA SER A 175 38.68 31.93 -47.55
C SER A 175 38.75 30.90 -46.44
N ASP A 176 39.95 30.55 -45.95
CA ASP A 176 40.13 29.61 -44.84
C ASP A 176 39.50 30.13 -43.55
N GLN A 177 39.70 31.42 -43.23
CA GLN A 177 39.02 32.06 -42.10
C GLN A 177 37.49 31.95 -42.22
N ARG A 178 36.92 32.19 -43.42
CA ARG A 178 35.48 31.98 -43.67
C ARG A 178 35.06 30.53 -43.49
N PHE A 179 35.87 29.55 -43.92
CA PHE A 179 35.58 28.13 -43.70
C PHE A 179 35.58 27.77 -42.21
N ASN A 180 36.57 28.25 -41.44
CA ASN A 180 36.67 28.00 -40.02
C ASN A 180 35.51 28.62 -39.22
N GLU A 181 35.13 29.86 -39.52
CA GLU A 181 33.96 30.48 -38.89
C GLU A 181 32.66 29.78 -39.26
N ARG A 182 32.49 29.35 -40.53
CA ARG A 182 31.33 28.53 -40.92
C ARG A 182 31.22 27.24 -40.13
N ARG A 183 32.34 26.54 -39.89
CA ARG A 183 32.35 25.32 -39.06
C ARG A 183 31.94 25.60 -37.61
N LYS A 184 32.45 26.68 -37.00
CA LYS A 184 32.04 27.08 -35.64
C LYS A 184 30.56 27.40 -35.58
N VAL A 185 30.03 28.13 -36.57
CA VAL A 185 28.59 28.41 -36.67
C VAL A 185 27.78 27.12 -36.79
N GLN A 186 28.19 26.19 -37.65
CA GLN A 186 27.52 24.89 -37.80
C GLN A 186 27.49 24.10 -36.48
N GLN A 187 28.59 24.07 -35.73
CA GLN A 187 28.64 23.42 -34.43
C GLN A 187 27.68 24.07 -33.42
N ARG A 188 27.63 25.41 -33.40
CA ARG A 188 26.70 26.15 -32.54
C ARG A 188 25.24 25.90 -32.93
N VAL A 189 24.95 25.81 -34.22
CA VAL A 189 23.61 25.48 -34.74
C VAL A 189 23.21 24.07 -34.32
N ALA A 190 24.07 23.07 -34.50
CA ALA A 190 23.76 21.70 -34.08
C ALA A 190 23.51 21.57 -32.57
N LEU A 191 24.28 22.29 -31.75
CA LEU A 191 24.05 22.35 -30.30
C LEU A 191 22.71 23.03 -29.98
N ALA A 192 22.41 24.16 -30.64
CA ALA A 192 21.16 24.88 -30.46
C ALA A 192 19.95 24.03 -30.87
N GLU A 193 20.03 23.29 -31.99
CA GLU A 193 19.01 22.34 -32.43
C GLU A 193 18.75 21.29 -31.35
N THR A 194 19.81 20.71 -30.78
CA THR A 194 19.69 19.73 -29.70
C THR A 194 18.99 20.33 -28.48
N SER A 195 19.42 21.52 -28.03
CA SER A 195 18.78 22.21 -26.91
C SER A 195 17.30 22.56 -27.18
N ILE A 196 16.96 22.94 -28.41
CA ILE A 196 15.57 23.20 -28.80
C ILE A 196 14.73 21.93 -28.71
N VAL A 197 15.25 20.77 -29.16
CA VAL A 197 14.55 19.49 -29.03
C VAL A 197 14.32 19.15 -27.56
N THR A 198 15.35 19.23 -26.71
CA THR A 198 15.21 18.96 -25.27
C THR A 198 14.19 19.89 -24.62
N LEU A 199 14.26 21.20 -24.86
CA LEU A 199 13.28 22.16 -24.34
C LEU A 199 11.86 21.89 -24.84
N THR A 200 11.73 21.42 -26.08
CA THR A 200 10.43 21.04 -26.65
C THR A 200 9.85 19.83 -25.94
N ASP A 201 10.68 18.81 -25.66
CA ASP A 201 10.24 17.61 -24.96
C ASP A 201 9.94 17.90 -23.48
N ASP A 202 10.73 18.75 -22.82
CA ASP A 202 10.43 19.25 -21.48
C ASP A 202 9.11 20.03 -21.45
N THR A 203 8.85 20.86 -22.46
CA THR A 203 7.59 21.62 -22.58
C THR A 203 6.40 20.68 -22.78
N LYS A 204 6.54 19.61 -23.58
CA LYS A 204 5.49 18.58 -23.72
C LYS A 204 5.24 17.85 -22.39
N SER A 205 6.30 17.48 -21.68
CA SER A 205 6.21 16.83 -20.36
C SER A 205 5.51 17.73 -19.34
N LEU A 206 5.85 19.02 -19.30
CA LEU A 206 5.19 19.99 -18.43
C LEU A 206 3.72 20.20 -18.80
N ALA A 207 3.38 20.22 -20.09
CA ALA A 207 2.00 20.29 -20.55
C ALA A 207 1.20 19.06 -20.09
N GLN A 208 1.76 17.85 -20.20
CA GLN A 208 1.14 16.61 -19.71
C GLN A 208 0.91 16.65 -18.20
N GLN A 209 1.93 17.05 -17.41
CA GLN A 209 1.77 17.20 -15.96
C GLN A 209 0.68 18.23 -15.59
N THR A 210 0.55 19.29 -16.38
CA THR A 210 -0.49 20.31 -16.18
C THR A 210 -1.87 19.76 -16.49
N GLU A 211 -2.04 18.98 -17.56
CA GLU A 211 -3.30 18.29 -17.88
C GLU A 211 -3.69 17.29 -16.79
N GLU A 212 -2.74 16.51 -16.28
CA GLU A 212 -2.97 15.58 -15.17
C GLU A 212 -3.38 16.31 -13.88
N LEU A 213 -2.75 17.45 -13.59
CA LEU A 213 -3.10 18.28 -12.43
C LEU A 213 -4.52 18.84 -12.56
N PHE A 214 -4.93 19.29 -13.75
CA PHE A 214 -6.32 19.73 -13.98
C PHE A 214 -7.31 18.58 -13.79
N ALA A 215 -7.02 17.39 -14.28
CA ALA A 215 -7.88 16.22 -14.07
C ALA A 215 -8.02 15.86 -12.57
N GLN A 216 -6.92 15.95 -11.81
CA GLN A 216 -6.96 15.75 -10.35
C GLN A 216 -7.79 16.84 -9.66
N PHE A 217 -7.66 18.10 -10.09
CA PHE A 217 -8.42 19.22 -9.54
C PHE A 217 -9.93 19.08 -9.82
N ASP A 218 -10.31 18.67 -11.03
CA ASP A 218 -11.70 18.39 -11.39
C ASP A 218 -12.27 17.23 -10.57
N GLY A 219 -11.48 16.18 -10.36
CA GLY A 219 -11.84 15.07 -9.47
C GLY A 219 -12.07 15.53 -8.02
N ALA A 220 -11.18 16.36 -7.49
CA ALA A 220 -11.32 16.92 -6.14
C ALA A 220 -12.54 17.85 -6.02
N ALA A 221 -12.80 18.68 -7.02
CA ALA A 221 -13.98 19.54 -7.07
C ALA A 221 -15.28 18.73 -7.06
N SER A 222 -15.33 17.62 -7.82
CA SER A 222 -16.47 16.70 -7.82
C SER A 222 -16.67 16.03 -6.45
N GLN A 223 -15.59 15.55 -5.82
CA GLN A 223 -15.65 14.96 -4.48
C GLN A 223 -16.15 15.96 -3.44
N LEU A 224 -15.67 17.21 -3.48
CA LEU A 224 -16.15 18.28 -2.61
C LEU A 224 -17.66 18.54 -2.80
N LEU A 225 -18.12 18.54 -4.04
CA LEU A 225 -19.54 18.74 -4.35
C LEU A 225 -20.40 17.59 -3.80
N HIS A 226 -19.94 16.34 -3.91
CA HIS A 226 -20.59 15.19 -3.28
C HIS A 226 -20.64 15.29 -1.75
N VAL A 227 -19.54 15.71 -1.11
CA VAL A 227 -19.50 15.92 0.35
C VAL A 227 -20.46 17.03 0.78
N GLN A 228 -20.52 18.13 0.03
CA GLN A 228 -21.46 19.24 0.31
C GLN A 228 -22.92 18.80 0.18
N GLN A 229 -23.25 18.00 -0.84
CA GLN A 229 -24.59 17.43 -1.00
C GLN A 229 -24.95 16.49 0.15
N ALA A 230 -24.05 15.58 0.52
CA ALA A 230 -24.27 14.66 1.63
C ALA A 230 -24.48 15.40 2.95
N LEU A 231 -23.70 16.46 3.20
CA LEU A 231 -23.85 17.30 4.39
C LEU A 231 -25.18 18.05 4.41
N ALA A 232 -25.65 18.56 3.27
CA ALA A 232 -26.95 19.22 3.16
C ALA A 232 -28.09 18.23 3.46
N THR A 233 -28.06 17.02 2.87
CA THR A 233 -29.05 15.97 3.15
C THR A 233 -29.03 15.53 4.62
N GLU A 234 -27.84 15.39 5.21
CA GLU A 234 -27.71 15.06 6.64
C GLU A 234 -28.29 16.16 7.53
N THR A 235 -28.05 17.42 7.17
CA THR A 235 -28.59 18.58 7.90
C THR A 235 -30.11 18.58 7.84
N GLU A 236 -30.72 18.34 6.68
CA GLU A 236 -32.19 18.25 6.52
C GLU A 236 -32.80 17.09 7.33
N ALA A 237 -32.16 15.91 7.29
CA ALA A 237 -32.59 14.76 8.08
C ALA A 237 -32.51 15.06 9.59
N ARG A 238 -31.40 15.64 10.04
CA ARG A 238 -31.19 16.05 11.43
C ARG A 238 -32.21 17.11 11.88
N THR A 239 -32.55 18.08 11.04
CA THR A 239 -33.61 19.07 11.35
C THR A 239 -34.97 18.41 11.49
N THR A 240 -35.26 17.39 10.68
CA THR A 240 -36.51 16.61 10.76
C THR A 240 -36.57 15.84 12.08
N ASP A 241 -35.49 15.14 12.44
CA ASP A 241 -35.40 14.40 13.70
C ASP A 241 -35.58 15.30 14.92
N ILE A 242 -34.94 16.48 14.93
CA ILE A 242 -35.09 17.47 16.02
C ILE A 242 -36.54 17.95 16.12
N THR A 243 -37.21 18.18 14.99
CA THR A 243 -38.61 18.63 14.98
C THR A 243 -39.54 17.56 15.57
N GLN A 244 -39.33 16.29 15.22
CA GLN A 244 -40.07 15.16 15.79
C GLN A 244 -39.80 14.99 17.29
N LEU A 245 -38.54 15.13 17.71
CA LEU A 245 -38.17 15.07 19.12
C LEU A 245 -38.85 16.17 19.94
N ASN A 246 -38.88 17.41 19.42
CA ASN A 246 -39.53 18.54 20.08
C ASN A 246 -41.05 18.32 20.20
N ALA A 247 -41.69 17.75 19.18
CA ALA A 247 -43.11 17.40 19.25
C ALA A 247 -43.39 16.34 20.32
N ALA A 248 -42.62 15.25 20.33
CA ALA A 248 -42.76 14.19 21.32
C ALA A 248 -42.49 14.68 22.76
N LEU A 249 -41.53 15.60 22.92
CA LEU A 249 -41.28 16.25 24.21
C LEU A 249 -42.48 17.10 24.65
N GLY A 250 -43.08 17.88 23.75
CA GLY A 250 -44.29 18.65 24.03
C GLY A 250 -45.47 17.77 24.44
N ASP A 251 -45.69 16.64 23.76
CA ASP A 251 -46.73 15.66 24.13
C ASP A 251 -46.47 15.07 25.52
N ALA A 252 -45.21 14.75 25.84
CA ALA A 252 -44.83 14.24 27.16
C ALA A 252 -45.04 15.29 28.27
N GLU A 253 -44.70 16.55 28.02
CA GLU A 253 -44.95 17.66 28.95
C GLU A 253 -46.45 17.86 29.20
N SER A 254 -47.28 17.74 28.16
CA SER A 254 -48.74 17.76 28.29
C SER A 254 -49.25 16.59 29.15
N HIS A 255 -48.86 15.36 28.83
CA HIS A 255 -49.27 14.18 29.61
C HIS A 255 -48.83 14.26 31.08
N ILE A 256 -47.64 14.80 31.37
CA ILE A 256 -47.18 15.02 32.75
C ILE A 256 -48.08 16.03 33.47
N THR A 257 -48.53 17.07 32.77
CA THR A 257 -49.46 18.06 33.32
C THR A 257 -50.81 17.43 33.61
N ASP A 258 -51.38 16.66 32.68
CA ASP A 258 -52.64 15.94 32.87
C ASP A 258 -52.58 14.98 34.06
N VAL A 259 -51.47 14.22 34.19
CA VAL A 259 -51.26 13.32 35.33
C VAL A 259 -51.19 14.09 36.65
N ARG A 260 -50.52 15.24 36.67
CA ARG A 260 -50.45 16.09 37.89
C ARG A 260 -51.82 16.61 38.29
N GLU A 261 -52.63 17.06 37.34
CA GLU A 261 -54.00 17.51 37.60
C GLU A 261 -54.89 16.36 38.08
N ALA A 262 -54.78 15.18 37.47
CA ALA A 262 -55.51 13.99 37.90
C ALA A 262 -55.13 13.56 39.33
N VAL A 263 -53.84 13.58 39.67
CA VAL A 263 -53.36 13.28 41.03
C VAL A 263 -53.85 14.31 42.05
N ALA A 264 -53.82 15.61 41.71
CA ALA A 264 -54.36 16.65 42.57
C ALA A 264 -55.86 16.44 42.83
N THR A 265 -56.63 16.17 41.77
CA THR A 265 -58.07 15.87 41.86
C THR A 265 -58.35 14.63 42.71
N GLU A 266 -57.60 13.55 42.54
CA GLU A 266 -57.74 12.33 43.35
C GLU A 266 -57.38 12.60 44.82
N THR A 267 -56.33 13.38 45.07
CA THR A 267 -55.91 13.76 46.42
C THR A 267 -57.02 14.53 47.14
N GLU A 268 -57.67 15.48 46.46
CA GLU A 268 -58.81 16.23 47.00
C GLU A 268 -60.02 15.32 47.24
N ALA A 269 -60.38 14.48 46.27
CA ALA A 269 -61.50 13.54 46.39
C ALA A 269 -61.28 12.55 47.54
N ARG A 270 -60.06 12.03 47.68
CA ARG A 270 -59.66 11.15 48.77
C ARG A 270 -59.70 11.87 50.12
N ALA A 271 -59.21 13.10 50.21
CA ALA A 271 -59.29 13.90 51.43
C ALA A 271 -60.74 14.16 51.87
N GLN A 272 -61.64 14.43 50.92
CA GLN A 272 -63.08 14.57 51.18
C GLN A 272 -63.70 13.25 51.64
N ALA A 273 -63.36 12.13 50.98
CA ALA A 273 -63.82 10.80 51.38
C ALA A 273 -63.36 10.42 52.79
N ILE A 274 -62.10 10.71 53.14
CA ILE A 274 -61.56 10.51 54.50
C ILE A 274 -62.32 11.38 55.50
N THR A 275 -62.48 12.68 55.23
CA THR A 275 -63.23 13.59 56.10
C THR A 275 -64.67 13.10 56.32
N LYS A 276 -65.31 12.58 55.26
CA LYS A 276 -66.64 12.00 55.34
C LYS A 276 -66.66 10.74 56.21
N LEU A 277 -65.71 9.84 56.02
CA LEU A 277 -65.54 8.65 56.85
C LEU A 277 -65.28 9.00 58.32
N GLU A 278 -64.45 10.02 58.60
CA GLU A 278 -64.21 10.51 59.95
C GLU A 278 -65.50 11.03 60.61
N SER A 279 -66.32 11.77 59.86
CA SER A 279 -67.63 12.23 60.33
C SER A 279 -68.61 11.10 60.58
N ASP A 280 -68.67 10.12 59.67
CA ASP A 280 -69.56 8.97 59.79
C ASP A 280 -69.12 8.06 60.96
N PHE A 281 -67.81 7.88 61.15
CA PHE A 281 -67.24 7.18 62.29
C PHE A 281 -67.55 7.90 63.61
N LYS A 282 -67.38 9.23 63.66
CA LYS A 282 -67.73 10.01 64.85
C LYS A 282 -69.21 9.90 65.19
N SER A 283 -70.08 9.94 64.19
CA SER A 283 -71.53 9.77 64.40
C SER A 283 -71.88 8.38 64.91
N ALA A 284 -71.24 7.33 64.35
CA ALA A 284 -71.39 5.97 64.84
C ALA A 284 -70.86 5.80 66.28
N ASP A 285 -69.73 6.42 66.61
CA ASP A 285 -69.15 6.44 67.96
C ASP A 285 -70.08 7.17 68.96
N ASP A 286 -70.64 8.32 68.56
CA ASP A 286 -71.60 9.08 69.36
C ASP A 286 -72.90 8.26 69.58
N ASP A 287 -73.41 7.57 68.55
CA ASP A 287 -74.59 6.69 68.63
C ASP A 287 -74.35 5.47 69.52
N VAL A 288 -73.18 4.81 69.39
CA VAL A 288 -72.76 3.70 70.27
C VAL A 288 -72.64 4.20 71.71
N THR A 289 -72.01 5.34 71.93
CA THR A 289 -71.87 5.96 73.25
C THR A 289 -73.23 6.27 73.86
N LYS A 290 -74.17 6.78 73.06
CA LYS A 290 -75.56 7.04 73.50
C LYS A 290 -76.29 5.74 73.83
N ALA A 291 -76.20 4.71 72.99
CA ALA A 291 -76.82 3.41 73.22
C ALA A 291 -76.25 2.73 74.48
N ILE A 292 -74.93 2.78 74.69
CA ILE A 292 -74.27 2.29 75.90
C ILE A 292 -74.72 3.10 77.10
N SER A 293 -74.75 4.43 77.03
CA SER A 293 -75.18 5.30 78.15
C SER A 293 -76.65 5.09 78.52
N GLN A 294 -77.51 4.90 77.53
CA GLN A 294 -78.93 4.63 77.73
C GLN A 294 -79.14 3.22 78.32
N THR A 295 -78.39 2.22 77.85
CA THR A 295 -78.34 0.87 78.45
C THR A 295 -77.76 0.92 79.86
N LEU A 296 -76.72 1.72 80.12
CA LEU A 296 -76.14 1.89 81.44
C LEU A 296 -77.09 2.61 82.41
N THR A 297 -77.80 3.65 81.96
CA THR A 297 -78.74 4.39 82.81
C THR A 297 -79.99 3.57 83.13
N THR A 298 -80.42 2.69 82.21
CA THR A 298 -81.58 1.80 82.42
C THR A 298 -81.23 0.45 83.05
N THR A 299 -79.98 -0.02 82.96
CA THR A 299 -79.53 -1.33 83.47
C THR A 299 -78.62 -1.23 84.71
N TYR A 300 -77.84 -0.13 84.87
CA TYR A 300 -76.84 0.05 85.93
C TYR A 300 -77.20 1.13 86.97
N ALA A 301 -78.44 1.62 87.03
CA ALA A 301 -78.90 2.45 88.16
C ALA A 301 -78.93 1.72 89.53
N THR A 302 -78.50 0.46 89.60
CA THR A 302 -78.36 -0.36 90.83
C THR A 302 -76.90 -0.77 91.12
N LYS A 303 -75.96 0.18 90.97
CA LYS A 303 -74.52 -0.03 91.05
C LYS A 303 -73.99 -0.01 92.50
N ASP A 304 -73.96 -1.16 93.18
CA ASP A 304 -72.99 -1.36 94.26
C ASP A 304 -72.40 -2.78 94.44
N TYR A 305 -72.91 -3.85 93.82
CA TYR A 305 -72.25 -5.18 93.90
C TYR A 305 -72.60 -6.09 92.71
N ALA A 306 -71.77 -6.13 91.67
CA ALA A 306 -71.92 -7.15 90.61
C ALA A 306 -70.62 -7.93 90.38
N LYS A 307 -70.18 -8.65 91.42
CA LYS A 307 -69.37 -9.86 91.26
C LYS A 307 -70.34 -11.03 91.03
N THR A 308 -70.77 -11.24 89.79
CA THR A 308 -71.66 -12.36 89.48
C THR A 308 -70.83 -13.62 89.22
N ILE A 309 -70.50 -14.35 90.28
CA ILE A 309 -70.04 -15.74 90.15
C ILE A 309 -71.29 -16.63 90.08
N SER A 310 -71.52 -17.25 88.93
CA SER A 310 -72.47 -18.36 88.80
C SER A 310 -71.66 -19.64 88.67
N THR A 311 -71.76 -20.55 89.64
CA THR A 311 -71.15 -21.89 89.57
C THR A 311 -72.29 -22.90 89.61
N GLN A 312 -72.44 -23.69 88.54
CA GLN A 312 -73.33 -24.84 88.48
C GLN A 312 -72.50 -26.10 88.67
N GLN A 313 -72.84 -26.91 89.66
CA GLN A 313 -72.08 -28.09 90.05
C GLN A 313 -73.03 -29.28 90.20
N VAL A 314 -72.67 -30.41 89.59
CA VAL A 314 -73.37 -31.69 89.73
C VAL A 314 -72.36 -32.71 90.22
N GLU A 315 -72.66 -33.36 91.33
CA GLU A 315 -71.80 -34.36 91.96
C GLU A 315 -72.51 -35.71 92.05
N ALA A 316 -71.77 -36.77 91.80
CA ALA A 316 -72.20 -38.14 92.05
C ALA A 316 -71.15 -38.87 92.87
N TRP A 317 -71.61 -39.58 93.90
CA TRP A 317 -70.77 -40.30 94.86
C TRP A 317 -71.18 -41.77 94.91
N ALA A 318 -70.22 -42.67 94.75
CA ALA A 318 -70.44 -44.11 94.94
C ALA A 318 -69.14 -44.81 95.35
N SER A 319 -69.19 -45.65 96.39
CA SER A 319 -68.10 -46.56 96.80
C SER A 319 -66.71 -45.90 96.90
N GLY A 320 -66.64 -44.66 97.44
CA GLY A 320 -65.40 -43.91 97.58
C GLY A 320 -64.87 -43.25 96.30
N SER A 321 -65.55 -43.42 95.16
CA SER A 321 -65.27 -42.71 93.91
C SER A 321 -66.17 -41.47 93.78
N PHE A 322 -65.59 -40.40 93.23
CA PHE A 322 -66.23 -39.11 93.05
C PHE A 322 -66.24 -38.73 91.57
N ALA A 323 -67.41 -38.37 91.04
CA ALA A 323 -67.53 -37.75 89.73
C ALA A 323 -68.19 -36.37 89.86
N MET A 324 -67.61 -35.37 89.19
CA MET A 324 -68.08 -33.99 89.27
C MET A 324 -68.08 -33.33 87.90
N LEU A 325 -69.18 -32.64 87.60
CA LEU A 325 -69.30 -31.65 86.54
C LEU A 325 -69.37 -30.26 87.19
N GLN A 326 -68.45 -29.37 86.83
CA GLN A 326 -68.43 -28.00 87.33
C GLN A 326 -68.38 -27.01 86.17
N ASN A 327 -69.42 -26.20 86.05
CA ASN A 327 -69.54 -25.11 85.10
C ASN A 327 -69.47 -23.78 85.84
N ARG A 328 -68.41 -23.00 85.63
CA ARG A 328 -68.14 -21.74 86.35
C ARG A 328 -68.12 -20.56 85.39
N PHE A 329 -68.82 -19.50 85.76
CA PHE A 329 -68.81 -18.18 85.13
C PHE A 329 -68.29 -17.17 86.14
N GLU A 330 -67.30 -16.38 85.75
CA GLU A 330 -66.75 -15.28 86.53
C GLU A 330 -66.50 -14.09 85.62
N ALA A 331 -67.05 -12.93 85.98
CA ALA A 331 -66.78 -11.68 85.30
C ALA A 331 -66.58 -10.57 86.33
N PHE A 332 -65.55 -9.76 86.11
CA PHE A 332 -65.18 -8.67 86.98
C PHE A 332 -64.58 -7.52 86.16
N VAL A 333 -64.90 -6.29 86.57
CA VAL A 333 -64.32 -5.07 86.04
C VAL A 333 -63.79 -4.28 87.23
N ASP A 334 -62.48 -4.06 87.26
CA ASP A 334 -61.84 -3.17 88.20
C ASP A 334 -61.88 -1.75 87.65
N GLY A 335 -62.73 -0.92 88.25
CA GLY A 335 -62.80 0.50 87.93
C GLY A 335 -61.70 1.35 88.58
N THR A 336 -60.81 0.77 89.40
CA THR A 336 -59.81 1.51 90.20
C THR A 336 -58.42 1.56 89.56
N ALA A 337 -58.33 1.54 88.23
CA ALA A 337 -57.04 1.66 87.56
C ALA A 337 -56.36 3.01 87.90
N ASP A 338 -55.04 2.97 88.17
CA ASP A 338 -54.24 4.17 88.42
C ASP A 338 -54.36 5.16 87.23
N PRO A 339 -54.29 6.49 87.49
CA PRO A 339 -54.38 7.49 86.43
C PRO A 339 -53.37 7.23 85.31
N GLY A 340 -53.87 7.00 84.09
CA GLY A 340 -53.05 6.72 82.90
C GLY A 340 -52.94 5.24 82.51
N SER A 341 -53.60 4.33 83.22
CA SER A 341 -53.64 2.90 82.87
C SER A 341 -55.05 2.44 82.45
N SER A 342 -55.14 1.50 81.50
CA SER A 342 -56.43 0.98 81.03
C SER A 342 -57.15 0.22 82.15
N PRO A 343 -58.50 0.32 82.25
CA PRO A 343 -59.27 -0.41 83.25
C PRO A 343 -59.01 -1.92 83.14
N LYS A 344 -58.82 -2.58 84.28
CA LYS A 344 -58.57 -4.02 84.31
C LYS A 344 -59.90 -4.75 84.29
N TRP A 345 -60.06 -5.64 83.32
CA TRP A 345 -61.27 -6.44 83.19
C TRP A 345 -60.88 -7.90 82.98
N GLN A 346 -61.71 -8.79 83.50
CA GLN A 346 -61.54 -10.22 83.34
C GLN A 346 -62.88 -10.92 83.22
N ALA A 347 -62.98 -11.83 82.26
CA ALA A 347 -64.08 -12.77 82.13
C ALA A 347 -63.50 -14.17 81.94
N ASN A 348 -63.91 -15.10 82.79
CA ASN A 348 -63.54 -16.50 82.71
C ASN A 348 -64.79 -17.37 82.68
N TRP A 349 -64.80 -18.31 81.76
CA TRP A 349 -65.72 -19.43 81.75
C TRP A 349 -64.91 -20.72 81.79
N SER A 350 -65.33 -21.68 82.59
CA SER A 350 -64.71 -23.00 82.54
C SER A 350 -65.72 -24.11 82.81
N LEU A 351 -65.60 -25.18 82.04
CA LEU A 351 -66.24 -26.45 82.30
C LEU A 351 -65.16 -27.45 82.69
N LYS A 352 -65.31 -28.08 83.85
CA LYS A 352 -64.40 -29.11 84.35
C LYS A 352 -65.19 -30.36 84.68
N ILE A 353 -64.67 -31.51 84.24
CA ILE A 353 -65.15 -32.84 84.54
C ILE A 353 -64.03 -33.57 85.25
N ASN A 354 -64.33 -34.11 86.42
CA ASN A 354 -63.47 -35.07 87.11
C ASN A 354 -64.26 -36.37 87.23
N ALA A 355 -63.75 -37.46 86.64
CA ALA A 355 -64.43 -38.75 86.59
C ALA A 355 -63.85 -39.79 87.57
N GLY A 356 -63.02 -39.36 88.53
CA GLY A 356 -62.35 -40.23 89.51
C GLY A 356 -60.87 -40.42 89.21
N VAL A 357 -60.33 -41.60 89.55
CA VAL A 357 -58.90 -41.93 89.35
C VAL A 357 -58.72 -43.26 88.61
N ILE A 358 -57.69 -43.36 87.75
CA ILE A 358 -57.17 -44.61 87.19
C ILE A 358 -55.72 -44.75 87.70
N ASP A 359 -55.39 -45.89 88.31
CA ASP A 359 -54.06 -46.16 88.89
C ASP A 359 -53.55 -45.04 89.83
N GLY A 360 -54.48 -44.42 90.58
CA GLY A 360 -54.19 -43.31 91.48
C GLY A 360 -54.03 -41.94 90.82
N GLN A 361 -54.13 -41.84 89.50
CA GLN A 361 -54.08 -40.58 88.75
C GLN A 361 -55.49 -40.05 88.43
N PRO A 362 -55.78 -38.75 88.64
CA PRO A 362 -57.10 -38.19 88.39
C PRO A 362 -57.42 -38.11 86.90
N VAL A 363 -58.59 -38.61 86.51
CA VAL A 363 -59.10 -38.52 85.13
C VAL A 363 -59.89 -37.22 85.00
N VAL A 364 -59.22 -36.19 84.50
CA VAL A 364 -59.78 -34.84 84.36
C VAL A 364 -59.85 -34.43 82.91
N ALA A 365 -60.98 -33.84 82.53
CA ALA A 365 -61.15 -33.17 81.26
C ALA A 365 -61.78 -31.79 81.48
N GLY A 366 -61.40 -30.79 80.70
CA GLY A 366 -61.98 -29.48 80.82
C GLY A 366 -61.70 -28.54 79.67
N ILE A 367 -62.53 -27.51 79.58
CA ILE A 367 -62.38 -26.40 78.64
C ILE A 367 -62.46 -25.11 79.45
N GLY A 368 -61.53 -24.19 79.20
CA GLY A 368 -61.53 -22.85 79.77
C GLY A 368 -61.48 -21.80 78.67
N LEU A 369 -62.37 -20.81 78.77
CA LEU A 369 -62.29 -19.55 78.06
C LEU A 369 -61.89 -18.47 79.06
N GLY A 370 -60.84 -17.73 78.76
CA GLY A 370 -60.42 -16.59 79.57
C GLY A 370 -60.17 -15.39 78.68
N ALA A 371 -60.62 -14.22 79.09
CA ALA A 371 -60.28 -12.96 78.46
C ALA A 371 -59.90 -11.97 79.56
N SER A 372 -58.72 -11.35 79.44
CA SER A 372 -58.28 -10.32 80.38
C SER A 372 -57.53 -9.19 79.67
N SER A 373 -57.55 -8.02 80.29
CA SER A 373 -56.87 -6.80 79.81
C SER A 373 -55.35 -6.91 79.72
N THR A 374 -54.74 -7.94 80.32
CA THR A 374 -53.26 -8.10 80.38
C THR A 374 -52.79 -9.41 79.77
N GLY A 375 -53.61 -10.47 79.84
CA GLY A 375 -53.29 -11.79 79.27
C GLY A 375 -53.95 -12.09 77.92
N GLY A 376 -54.75 -11.17 77.38
CA GLY A 376 -55.49 -11.38 76.13
C GLY A 376 -56.59 -12.44 76.26
N SER A 377 -56.94 -13.07 75.14
CA SER A 377 -57.91 -14.17 75.08
C SER A 377 -57.23 -15.53 75.05
N THR A 378 -57.81 -16.51 75.74
CA THR A 378 -57.30 -17.87 75.85
C THR A 378 -58.43 -18.88 75.69
N PHE A 379 -58.13 -19.97 74.98
CA PHE A 379 -58.95 -21.19 74.94
C PHE A 379 -58.05 -22.34 75.35
N THR A 380 -58.27 -22.89 76.54
CA THR A 380 -57.42 -23.93 77.12
C THR A 380 -58.23 -25.22 77.25
N VAL A 381 -57.72 -26.30 76.67
CA VAL A 381 -58.29 -27.65 76.80
C VAL A 381 -57.34 -28.49 77.63
N LEU A 382 -57.88 -29.13 78.66
CA LEU A 382 -57.19 -30.15 79.45
C LEU A 382 -57.83 -31.50 79.14
N ALA A 383 -57.08 -32.41 78.53
CA ALA A 383 -57.49 -33.80 78.30
C ALA A 383 -56.27 -34.62 77.86
N ASP A 384 -56.28 -35.94 78.12
CA ASP A 384 -55.24 -36.85 77.59
C ASP A 384 -55.31 -37.00 76.06
N ARG A 385 -56.51 -36.81 75.49
CA ARG A 385 -56.77 -36.87 74.05
C ARG A 385 -57.86 -35.87 73.67
N PHE A 386 -57.51 -34.91 72.82
CA PHE A 386 -58.45 -34.00 72.18
C PHE A 386 -58.59 -34.37 70.70
N ALA A 387 -59.80 -34.60 70.20
CA ALA A 387 -60.01 -35.00 68.82
C ALA A 387 -61.35 -34.55 68.27
N PHE A 388 -61.40 -34.24 66.96
CA PHE A 388 -62.66 -34.13 66.25
C PHE A 388 -63.11 -35.52 65.82
N ALA A 389 -64.34 -35.91 66.17
CA ALA A 389 -64.92 -37.20 65.83
C ALA A 389 -65.92 -37.04 64.68
N SER A 390 -65.76 -37.81 63.62
CA SER A 390 -66.74 -37.90 62.54
C SER A 390 -67.38 -39.29 62.55
N PRO A 391 -68.71 -39.40 62.80
CA PRO A 391 -69.41 -40.66 62.71
C PRO A 391 -69.56 -41.07 61.24
N ILE A 392 -69.25 -42.32 60.92
CA ILE A 392 -69.55 -42.90 59.60
C ILE A 392 -70.49 -44.10 59.76
N GLY A 393 -71.25 -44.40 58.70
CA GLY A 393 -72.21 -45.50 58.69
C GLY A 393 -71.61 -46.83 59.14
N GLY A 394 -72.34 -47.59 59.95
CA GLY A 394 -71.90 -48.88 60.48
C GLY A 394 -71.27 -48.86 61.90
N GLY A 395 -71.31 -47.72 62.61
CA GLY A 395 -70.89 -47.64 64.01
C GLY A 395 -69.40 -47.37 64.26
N LEU A 396 -68.63 -47.11 63.20
CA LEU A 396 -67.22 -46.71 63.29
C LEU A 396 -67.08 -45.18 63.38
N VAL A 397 -66.15 -44.70 64.22
CA VAL A 397 -65.83 -43.27 64.39
C VAL A 397 -64.43 -42.99 63.87
N LYS A 398 -64.27 -41.99 63.01
CA LYS A 398 -62.95 -41.51 62.53
C LYS A 398 -62.53 -40.24 63.28
N TYR A 399 -61.22 -40.08 63.47
CA TYR A 399 -60.62 -38.91 64.11
C TYR A 399 -59.66 -38.19 63.14
N PRO A 400 -60.16 -37.33 62.24
CA PRO A 400 -59.32 -36.62 61.26
C PRO A 400 -58.27 -35.70 61.91
N PHE A 401 -58.50 -35.24 63.14
CA PHE A 401 -57.54 -34.46 63.92
C PHE A 401 -57.52 -35.00 65.36
N VAL A 402 -56.32 -35.20 65.89
CA VAL A 402 -56.08 -35.64 67.27
C VAL A 402 -54.88 -34.87 67.81
N ALA A 403 -55.02 -34.24 68.96
CA ALA A 403 -53.91 -33.77 69.78
C ALA A 403 -53.83 -34.62 71.06
N GLY A 404 -52.64 -35.12 71.37
CA GLY A 404 -52.40 -35.95 72.56
C GLY A 404 -51.14 -36.79 72.43
N THR A 405 -50.98 -37.74 73.34
CA THR A 405 -49.81 -38.64 73.34
C THR A 405 -50.03 -39.78 72.36
N ILE A 406 -49.35 -39.76 71.21
CA ILE A 406 -49.37 -40.84 70.23
C ILE A 406 -47.99 -41.53 70.27
N GLY A 407 -47.95 -42.79 70.70
CA GLY A 407 -46.69 -43.53 70.82
C GLY A 407 -45.71 -42.98 71.87
N GLY A 408 -46.22 -42.31 72.92
CA GLY A 408 -45.39 -41.76 74.01
C GLY A 408 -44.90 -40.32 73.80
N VAL A 409 -45.20 -39.70 72.66
CA VAL A 409 -44.83 -38.30 72.35
C VAL A 409 -46.10 -37.46 72.21
N SER A 410 -46.12 -36.30 72.86
CA SER A 410 -47.18 -35.30 72.65
C SER A 410 -47.09 -34.77 71.22
N THR A 411 -48.13 -35.02 70.42
CA THR A 411 -48.13 -34.68 69.00
C THR A 411 -49.54 -34.31 68.52
N ILE A 412 -49.60 -33.75 67.32
CA ILE A 412 -50.84 -33.53 66.58
C ILE A 412 -50.83 -34.51 65.41
N GLY A 413 -51.76 -35.45 65.42
CA GLY A 413 -52.03 -36.36 64.32
C GLY A 413 -53.16 -35.84 63.44
N ILE A 414 -52.91 -35.76 62.13
CA ILE A 414 -53.95 -35.51 61.12
C ILE A 414 -54.11 -36.78 60.29
N THR A 415 -55.31 -37.34 60.27
CA THR A 415 -55.64 -38.54 59.51
C THR A 415 -56.46 -38.14 58.29
N GLY A 416 -55.79 -37.98 57.14
CA GLY A 416 -56.41 -37.54 55.89
C GLY A 416 -55.53 -36.55 55.12
N GLN A 417 -56.15 -35.78 54.21
CA GLN A 417 -55.48 -34.68 53.52
C GLN A 417 -55.42 -33.44 54.41
N LEU A 418 -54.27 -32.75 54.41
CA LEU A 418 -54.11 -31.42 54.96
C LEU A 418 -54.04 -30.43 53.79
N ILE A 419 -55.06 -29.59 53.64
CA ILE A 419 -55.12 -28.52 52.65
C ILE A 419 -54.87 -27.20 53.38
N ILE A 420 -53.91 -26.41 52.91
CA ILE A 420 -53.54 -25.13 53.52
C ILE A 420 -53.55 -24.09 52.40
N ASP A 421 -54.37 -23.05 52.57
CA ASP A 421 -54.37 -21.86 51.73
C ASP A 421 -53.42 -20.82 52.36
N GLY A 422 -52.15 -20.87 51.95
CA GLY A 422 -51.08 -20.07 52.52
C GLY A 422 -49.77 -20.84 52.63
N SER A 423 -49.02 -20.58 53.69
CA SER A 423 -47.67 -21.15 53.90
C SER A 423 -47.61 -22.11 55.08
N VAL A 424 -46.68 -23.07 54.98
CA VAL A 424 -46.23 -23.90 56.10
C VAL A 424 -44.78 -23.53 56.40
N THR A 425 -44.54 -22.95 57.57
CA THR A 425 -43.18 -22.70 58.08
C THR A 425 -42.82 -23.80 59.08
N ALA A 426 -41.74 -24.52 58.83
CA ALA A 426 -41.27 -25.60 59.70
C ALA A 426 -39.74 -25.73 59.63
N ASP A 427 -39.11 -26.09 60.75
CA ASP A 427 -37.68 -26.39 60.79
C ASP A 427 -37.34 -27.64 59.97
N LYS A 428 -38.26 -28.62 59.94
CA LYS A 428 -38.10 -29.89 59.22
C LYS A 428 -39.43 -30.34 58.63
N ILE A 429 -39.42 -30.68 57.34
CA ILE A 429 -40.52 -31.36 56.66
C ILE A 429 -39.98 -32.69 56.13
N ARG A 430 -40.53 -33.81 56.62
CA ARG A 430 -40.25 -35.14 56.08
C ARG A 430 -41.39 -35.53 55.14
N ALA A 431 -41.17 -35.37 53.84
CA ALA A 431 -42.12 -35.78 52.81
C ALA A 431 -41.63 -37.05 52.11
N ASN A 432 -42.55 -37.93 51.72
CA ASN A 432 -42.23 -39.06 50.83
C ASN A 432 -41.99 -38.56 49.39
N SER A 433 -42.76 -37.55 48.97
CA SER A 433 -42.64 -36.86 47.70
C SER A 433 -43.01 -35.39 47.87
N LEU A 434 -42.27 -34.50 47.22
CA LEU A 434 -42.61 -33.08 47.08
C LEU A 434 -42.89 -32.80 45.61
N SER A 435 -44.15 -32.48 45.27
CA SER A 435 -44.53 -31.97 43.97
C SER A 435 -44.84 -30.48 44.12
N ALA A 436 -44.10 -29.64 43.41
CA ALA A 436 -44.22 -28.19 43.48
C ALA A 436 -44.02 -27.61 42.08
N ILE A 437 -44.74 -26.53 41.76
CA ILE A 437 -44.53 -25.77 40.52
C ILE A 437 -43.13 -25.14 40.51
N SER A 438 -42.70 -24.61 41.66
CA SER A 438 -41.35 -24.09 41.87
C SER A 438 -40.87 -24.42 43.28
N ALA A 439 -39.58 -24.67 43.42
CA ALA A 439 -38.93 -24.89 44.70
C ALA A 439 -37.58 -24.16 44.72
N ASN A 440 -37.39 -23.26 45.68
CA ASN A 440 -36.08 -22.69 45.99
C ASN A 440 -35.39 -23.63 46.99
N MET A 441 -34.62 -24.56 46.45
CA MET A 441 -33.86 -25.51 47.25
C MET A 441 -32.46 -24.93 47.48
N GLY A 442 -32.03 -24.87 48.75
CA GLY A 442 -30.65 -24.57 49.09
C GLY A 442 -29.73 -25.74 48.72
N THR A 443 -29.02 -26.30 49.68
CA THR A 443 -28.19 -27.48 49.44
C THR A 443 -29.04 -28.73 49.25
N VAL A 444 -28.91 -29.39 48.09
CA VAL A 444 -29.50 -30.70 47.83
C VAL A 444 -28.44 -31.78 48.05
N ASN A 445 -28.59 -32.59 49.09
CA ASN A 445 -27.81 -33.82 49.27
C ASN A 445 -28.69 -35.01 48.85
N GLY A 446 -28.50 -35.50 47.62
CA GLY A 446 -29.36 -36.50 46.99
C GLY A 446 -28.61 -37.42 46.04
N GLY A 447 -29.26 -38.51 45.64
CA GLY A 447 -28.65 -39.51 44.76
C GLY A 447 -28.62 -39.10 43.29
N ILE A 448 -29.78 -38.75 42.74
CA ILE A 448 -29.97 -38.55 41.30
C ILE A 448 -30.89 -37.35 41.06
N PHE A 449 -30.48 -36.43 40.18
CA PHE A 449 -31.30 -35.38 39.61
C PHE A 449 -31.60 -35.71 38.15
N ARG A 450 -32.88 -35.70 37.77
CA ARG A 450 -33.35 -35.95 36.39
C ARG A 450 -34.48 -34.98 36.05
N THR A 451 -34.48 -34.50 34.81
CA THR A 451 -35.48 -33.52 34.32
C THR A 451 -36.59 -34.18 33.51
N TYR A 452 -37.16 -35.30 33.97
CA TYR A 452 -38.27 -35.93 33.27
C TYR A 452 -39.55 -35.08 33.35
N SER A 453 -40.34 -35.10 32.29
CA SER A 453 -41.75 -34.74 32.29
C SER A 453 -42.52 -35.76 33.14
N LEU A 454 -43.28 -35.26 34.10
CA LEU A 454 -44.07 -36.08 35.02
C LEU A 454 -45.56 -35.88 34.76
N ASP A 455 -46.36 -36.94 34.94
CA ASP A 455 -47.82 -36.85 34.91
C ASP A 455 -48.37 -36.15 36.17
N GLY A 456 -49.70 -35.96 36.24
CA GLY A 456 -50.36 -35.37 37.41
C GLY A 456 -50.20 -36.17 38.71
N ASN A 457 -49.67 -37.40 38.64
CA ASN A 457 -49.38 -38.27 39.76
C ASN A 457 -47.87 -38.35 40.09
N GLY A 458 -47.02 -37.62 39.36
CA GLY A 458 -45.57 -37.59 39.56
C GLY A 458 -44.83 -38.78 38.94
N ASN A 459 -45.47 -39.57 38.06
CA ASN A 459 -44.80 -40.65 37.33
C ASN A 459 -44.12 -40.11 36.08
N VAL A 460 -43.00 -40.71 35.69
CA VAL A 460 -42.31 -40.39 34.43
C VAL A 460 -43.21 -40.68 33.24
N ILE A 461 -43.47 -39.67 32.40
CA ILE A 461 -44.29 -39.79 31.19
C ILE A 461 -43.53 -40.58 30.11
N ASP A 462 -42.28 -40.21 29.84
CA ASP A 462 -41.43 -40.88 28.85
C ASP A 462 -39.98 -41.03 29.36
N PRO A 463 -39.55 -42.26 29.73
CA PRO A 463 -38.17 -42.52 30.15
C PRO A 463 -37.11 -42.24 29.08
N ASN A 464 -37.50 -42.11 27.81
CA ASN A 464 -36.61 -41.88 26.68
C ASN A 464 -36.58 -40.43 26.20
N GLU A 465 -37.26 -39.50 26.88
CA GLU A 465 -37.23 -38.10 26.47
C GLU A 465 -35.84 -37.47 26.63
N PHE A 466 -35.66 -36.32 26.01
CA PHE A 466 -34.44 -35.53 26.17
C PHE A 466 -34.37 -34.95 27.59
N ARG A 467 -33.30 -35.26 28.32
CA ARG A 467 -33.16 -34.89 29.73
C ARG A 467 -31.73 -34.55 30.13
N VAL A 468 -31.63 -33.84 31.24
CA VAL A 468 -30.40 -33.70 32.02
C VAL A 468 -30.43 -34.71 33.16
N GLU A 469 -29.35 -35.46 33.30
CA GLU A 469 -29.17 -36.42 34.37
C GLU A 469 -27.86 -36.18 35.10
N ILE A 470 -27.96 -35.94 36.42
CA ILE A 470 -26.82 -35.82 37.33
C ILE A 470 -26.97 -36.93 38.37
N THR A 471 -25.92 -37.71 38.58
CA THR A 471 -26.00 -38.87 39.48
C THR A 471 -24.70 -39.10 40.23
N ASN A 472 -24.85 -39.51 41.50
CA ASN A 472 -23.75 -40.06 42.28
C ASN A 472 -23.74 -41.60 42.32
N ASN A 473 -24.56 -42.27 41.49
CA ASN A 473 -24.54 -43.74 41.42
C ASN A 473 -23.14 -44.22 40.96
N PRO A 474 -22.41 -45.02 41.76
CA PRO A 474 -21.09 -45.50 41.38
C PRO A 474 -21.13 -46.45 40.18
N ASN A 475 -22.28 -47.08 39.93
CA ASN A 475 -22.48 -48.00 38.80
C ASN A 475 -22.91 -47.27 37.52
N ASP A 476 -23.10 -45.95 37.56
CA ASP A 476 -23.37 -45.15 36.37
C ASP A 476 -22.05 -44.59 35.82
N PRO A 477 -21.66 -44.92 34.58
CA PRO A 477 -20.43 -44.45 33.97
C PRO A 477 -20.38 -42.92 33.79
N TRP A 478 -21.54 -42.26 33.69
CA TRP A 478 -21.66 -40.85 33.39
C TRP A 478 -22.34 -40.08 34.53
N PRO A 479 -21.57 -39.51 35.47
CA PRO A 479 -22.10 -38.67 36.55
C PRO A 479 -22.90 -37.47 36.06
N PHE A 480 -22.62 -37.00 34.85
CA PHE A 480 -23.38 -35.97 34.15
C PHE A 480 -23.61 -36.41 32.70
N TRP A 481 -24.86 -36.36 32.27
CA TRP A 481 -25.27 -36.78 30.93
C TRP A 481 -26.47 -35.97 30.47
N ILE A 482 -26.45 -35.55 29.21
CA ILE A 482 -27.55 -34.85 28.55
C ILE A 482 -27.82 -35.56 27.22
N GLY A 483 -29.03 -36.02 26.99
CA GLY A 483 -29.41 -36.71 25.76
C GLY A 483 -30.83 -37.27 25.83
N SER A 484 -31.18 -38.11 24.86
CA SER A 484 -32.47 -38.82 24.80
C SER A 484 -32.29 -40.33 24.66
N GLY A 485 -33.29 -41.11 25.07
CA GLY A 485 -33.28 -42.57 25.04
C GLY A 485 -32.53 -43.23 26.20
N VAL A 486 -32.26 -44.53 26.03
CA VAL A 486 -31.51 -45.36 26.99
C VAL A 486 -30.07 -44.87 27.07
N LYS A 487 -29.67 -44.40 28.24
CA LYS A 487 -28.38 -43.71 28.49
C LYS A 487 -27.18 -44.49 27.92
N ASN A 488 -26.47 -43.87 26.98
CA ASN A 488 -25.17 -44.35 26.48
C ASN A 488 -24.30 -43.16 25.98
N ALA A 489 -23.07 -43.43 25.56
CA ALA A 489 -22.17 -42.39 25.07
C ALA A 489 -22.58 -41.81 23.70
N ASN A 490 -23.28 -42.59 22.88
CA ASN A 490 -23.60 -42.24 21.49
C ASN A 490 -24.85 -41.38 21.38
N ASN A 491 -25.81 -41.54 22.30
CA ASN A 491 -27.05 -40.76 22.31
C ASN A 491 -27.01 -39.53 23.23
N ALA A 492 -25.89 -39.27 23.91
CA ALA A 492 -25.70 -38.00 24.59
C ALA A 492 -25.31 -36.90 23.61
N VAL A 493 -25.79 -35.69 23.90
CA VAL A 493 -25.25 -34.43 23.35
C VAL A 493 -24.07 -33.97 24.19
N VAL A 494 -24.12 -34.12 25.52
CA VAL A 494 -23.03 -33.79 26.43
C VAL A 494 -22.90 -34.86 27.49
N TRP A 495 -21.68 -35.31 27.79
CA TRP A 495 -21.44 -36.18 28.93
C TRP A 495 -20.05 -35.97 29.51
N PHE A 496 -19.93 -36.28 30.80
CA PHE A 496 -18.66 -36.44 31.51
C PHE A 496 -18.66 -37.83 32.14
N ASP A 497 -17.56 -38.56 32.02
CA ASP A 497 -17.40 -39.86 32.68
C ASP A 497 -16.50 -39.76 33.92
N ARG A 498 -16.44 -40.85 34.70
CA ARG A 498 -15.59 -40.93 35.89
C ARG A 498 -14.10 -41.07 35.59
N GLY A 499 -13.73 -41.38 34.35
CA GLY A 499 -12.35 -41.43 33.88
C GLY A 499 -11.76 -40.06 33.52
N GLY A 500 -12.60 -39.01 33.57
CA GLY A 500 -12.21 -37.65 33.21
C GLY A 500 -12.38 -37.35 31.72
N ASN A 501 -12.95 -38.26 30.94
CA ASN A 501 -13.32 -37.96 29.55
C ASN A 501 -14.63 -37.17 29.54
N ALA A 502 -14.78 -36.36 28.50
CA ALA A 502 -16.01 -35.66 28.21
C ALA A 502 -16.23 -35.61 26.70
N ALA A 503 -17.50 -35.62 26.28
CA ALA A 503 -17.85 -35.32 24.90
C ALA A 503 -18.90 -34.23 24.84
N PHE A 504 -18.79 -33.42 23.79
CA PHE A 504 -19.79 -32.48 23.35
C PHE A 504 -20.06 -32.74 21.88
N ASN A 505 -21.19 -33.37 21.57
CA ASN A 505 -21.59 -33.71 20.22
C ASN A 505 -22.25 -32.47 19.58
N GLY A 506 -21.42 -31.52 19.16
CA GLY A 506 -21.79 -30.25 18.53
C GLY A 506 -20.60 -29.29 18.40
N THR A 507 -20.85 -28.02 18.05
CA THR A 507 -19.80 -26.99 17.98
C THR A 507 -19.58 -26.34 19.34
N ILE A 508 -18.34 -26.30 19.82
CA ILE A 508 -17.95 -25.52 21.00
C ILE A 508 -17.45 -24.14 20.54
N ARG A 509 -18.06 -23.06 21.07
CA ARG A 509 -17.54 -21.69 20.95
C ARG A 509 -16.98 -21.26 22.31
N ALA A 510 -15.66 -21.30 22.46
CA ALA A 510 -14.98 -20.87 23.68
C ALA A 510 -13.75 -20.04 23.34
N GLN A 511 -13.45 -19.03 24.17
CA GLN A 511 -12.31 -18.13 23.96
C GLN A 511 -10.95 -18.84 24.10
N ASN A 512 -10.89 -19.93 24.88
CA ASN A 512 -9.64 -20.61 25.24
C ASN A 512 -9.80 -22.15 25.15
N MET A 513 -9.85 -22.70 23.93
CA MET A 513 -9.74 -24.16 23.72
C MET A 513 -8.27 -24.52 23.49
N ILE A 514 -7.70 -25.34 24.37
CA ILE A 514 -6.35 -25.90 24.20
C ILE A 514 -6.52 -27.30 23.60
N ASP A 515 -6.38 -27.40 22.28
CA ASP A 515 -6.32 -28.67 21.55
C ASP A 515 -4.87 -29.21 21.51
N GLN A 516 -4.56 -30.17 20.63
CA GLN A 516 -3.20 -30.75 20.44
C GLN A 516 -2.09 -29.73 20.14
N LEU A 517 -2.45 -28.49 19.78
CA LEU A 517 -1.56 -27.34 19.66
C LEU A 517 -1.47 -26.61 21.00
N GLN A 518 -0.35 -26.78 21.71
CA GLN A 518 -0.09 -26.16 23.00
C GLN A 518 0.39 -24.72 22.90
N SER A 519 1.07 -24.35 21.81
CA SER A 519 1.55 -22.98 21.56
C SER A 519 1.83 -22.76 20.08
N GLN A 520 1.79 -21.50 19.63
CA GLN A 520 2.09 -21.10 18.25
C GLN A 520 2.91 -19.81 18.25
N ALA A 521 3.89 -19.73 17.34
CA ALA A 521 4.60 -18.51 16.99
C ALA A 521 4.77 -18.40 15.47
N THR A 522 4.66 -17.19 14.93
CA THR A 522 4.91 -16.90 13.51
C THR A 522 5.82 -15.68 13.42
N ALA A 523 6.85 -15.75 12.58
CA ALA A 523 7.73 -14.62 12.31
C ALA A 523 8.06 -14.56 10.81
N SER A 524 8.24 -13.35 10.28
CA SER A 524 8.56 -13.13 8.86
C SER A 524 9.63 -12.07 8.68
N TRP A 525 10.40 -12.21 7.61
CA TRP A 525 11.46 -11.30 7.21
C TRP A 525 11.44 -11.10 5.69
N SER A 526 11.80 -9.89 5.26
CA SER A 526 12.03 -9.53 3.87
C SER A 526 13.28 -8.66 3.76
N GLY A 527 14.07 -8.85 2.71
CA GLY A 527 15.29 -8.09 2.47
C GLY A 527 16.08 -8.71 1.34
N ASP A 528 17.40 -8.60 1.40
CA ASP A 528 18.31 -9.35 0.56
C ASP A 528 19.49 -9.82 1.41
N SER A 529 19.71 -11.14 1.46
CA SER A 529 20.84 -11.74 2.16
C SER A 529 21.47 -12.84 1.32
N SER A 530 22.75 -12.69 1.03
CA SER A 530 23.56 -13.73 0.40
C SER A 530 23.91 -14.87 1.38
N GLY A 531 24.26 -16.04 0.83
CA GLY A 531 24.78 -17.19 1.56
C GLY A 531 26.19 -17.01 2.15
N SER A 532 26.91 -15.96 1.75
CA SER A 532 28.22 -15.59 2.29
C SER A 532 28.25 -14.10 2.64
N PRO A 533 28.66 -13.69 3.87
CA PRO A 533 29.39 -14.47 4.89
C PRO A 533 28.50 -15.32 5.83
N GLY A 534 27.17 -15.23 5.70
CA GLY A 534 26.21 -16.07 6.42
C GLY A 534 25.37 -15.32 7.47
N ASN A 535 24.37 -14.57 7.01
CA ASN A 535 23.59 -13.66 7.87
C ASN A 535 22.37 -14.32 8.51
N VAL A 536 21.98 -13.82 9.67
CA VAL A 536 20.71 -14.19 10.32
C VAL A 536 19.60 -13.33 9.72
N VAL A 537 18.56 -13.99 9.20
CA VAL A 537 17.42 -13.33 8.58
C VAL A 537 16.18 -13.32 9.46
N LEU A 538 16.04 -14.27 10.41
CA LEU A 538 14.87 -14.34 11.28
C LEU A 538 15.23 -14.83 12.68
N GLN A 539 14.57 -14.32 13.73
CA GLN A 539 14.63 -14.85 15.09
C GLN A 539 13.23 -14.79 15.72
N PHE A 540 12.83 -15.84 16.45
CA PHE A 540 11.49 -15.94 17.05
C PHE A 540 11.47 -16.88 18.27
N ASP A 541 10.52 -16.67 19.18
CA ASP A 541 10.35 -17.47 20.40
C ASP A 541 9.11 -18.37 20.30
N LEU A 542 9.28 -19.66 20.56
CA LEU A 542 8.17 -20.56 20.85
C LEU A 542 7.88 -20.49 22.37
N PRO A 543 6.67 -20.04 22.80
CA PRO A 543 6.32 -19.96 24.21
C PRO A 543 6.32 -21.33 24.90
N ALA A 544 6.48 -21.36 26.23
CA ALA A 544 6.38 -22.58 27.02
C ALA A 544 5.01 -23.28 26.88
N PRO A 545 4.89 -24.58 27.20
CA PRO A 545 3.61 -25.28 27.30
C PRO A 545 2.59 -24.52 28.17
N THR A 546 1.32 -24.50 27.73
CA THR A 546 0.23 -23.77 28.39
C THR A 546 -0.05 -24.20 29.83
N ARG A 547 0.36 -25.41 30.23
CA ARG A 547 0.25 -25.90 31.61
C ARG A 547 1.63 -26.16 32.20
N LEU A 548 1.84 -25.64 33.41
CA LEU A 548 3.07 -25.85 34.18
C LEU A 548 3.34 -27.36 34.38
N GLY A 549 4.53 -27.82 34.00
CA GLY A 549 4.95 -29.21 34.13
C GLY A 549 4.61 -30.12 32.94
N GLN A 550 3.95 -29.61 31.90
CA GLN A 550 3.80 -30.33 30.62
C GLN A 550 5.04 -30.15 29.72
N GLN A 551 5.17 -31.05 28.75
CA GLN A 551 6.13 -30.95 27.65
C GLN A 551 5.35 -30.81 26.34
N HIS A 552 5.92 -30.08 25.38
CA HIS A 552 5.52 -30.16 23.98
C HIS A 552 6.71 -30.51 23.08
N LEU A 553 6.42 -31.07 21.91
CA LEU A 553 7.35 -31.29 20.81
C LEU A 553 7.31 -30.05 19.89
N PRO A 554 8.39 -29.25 19.81
CA PRO A 554 8.45 -28.13 18.88
C PRO A 554 8.51 -28.62 17.42
N VAL A 555 7.59 -28.11 16.60
CA VAL A 555 7.56 -28.32 15.15
C VAL A 555 7.73 -26.97 14.47
N ILE A 556 8.76 -26.84 13.66
CA ILE A 556 9.13 -25.59 13.01
C ILE A 556 9.09 -25.80 11.50
N HIS A 557 8.32 -24.96 10.81
CA HIS A 557 8.27 -24.88 9.37
C HIS A 557 8.83 -23.53 8.93
N VAL A 558 9.85 -23.53 8.07
CA VAL A 558 10.46 -22.33 7.50
C VAL A 558 10.26 -22.38 5.99
N GLU A 559 9.78 -21.29 5.41
CA GLU A 559 9.66 -21.11 3.98
C GLU A 559 10.50 -19.90 3.58
N CYS A 560 11.32 -20.03 2.55
CA CYS A 560 12.16 -18.93 2.07
C CYS A 560 12.08 -18.79 0.55
N LYS A 561 12.08 -17.53 0.09
CA LYS A 561 12.20 -17.16 -1.32
C LYS A 561 13.67 -16.95 -1.67
N ILE A 562 14.17 -17.72 -2.63
CA ILE A 562 15.57 -17.76 -3.03
C ILE A 562 15.71 -17.22 -4.45
N GLN A 563 16.77 -16.47 -4.71
CA GLN A 563 17.08 -15.88 -5.99
C GLN A 563 18.57 -16.04 -6.32
N ASN A 564 18.86 -16.20 -7.61
CA ASN A 564 20.20 -16.04 -8.15
C ASN A 564 20.12 -15.03 -9.29
N PRO A 565 20.57 -13.79 -9.09
CA PRO A 565 20.24 -12.69 -9.99
C PRO A 565 20.82 -12.82 -11.41
N SER A 566 21.96 -13.51 -11.59
CA SER A 566 22.52 -13.83 -12.92
C SER A 566 23.72 -14.79 -12.81
N GLY A 567 24.12 -15.42 -13.92
CA GLY A 567 25.34 -16.24 -13.99
C GLY A 567 25.09 -17.74 -14.07
N ASN A 568 25.98 -18.58 -13.54
CA ASN A 568 25.72 -20.03 -13.45
C ASN A 568 25.10 -20.39 -12.08
N PRO A 569 24.58 -21.62 -11.91
CA PRO A 569 23.90 -22.03 -10.68
C PRO A 569 24.70 -21.79 -9.41
N ALA A 570 24.00 -21.51 -8.31
CA ALA A 570 24.54 -21.28 -6.99
C ALA A 570 23.89 -22.21 -5.96
N THR A 571 24.60 -22.52 -4.89
CA THR A 571 24.11 -23.36 -3.79
C THR A 571 24.25 -22.62 -2.46
N GLY A 572 23.25 -22.76 -1.59
CA GLY A 572 23.27 -22.20 -0.25
C GLY A 572 22.45 -23.02 0.73
N GLY A 573 22.71 -22.80 2.02
CA GLY A 573 22.05 -23.48 3.13
C GLY A 573 21.12 -22.55 3.91
N ILE A 574 19.91 -23.02 4.18
CA ILE A 574 18.96 -22.44 5.14
C ILE A 574 19.13 -23.21 6.46
N TYR A 575 19.68 -22.54 7.47
CA TYR A 575 19.95 -23.10 8.79
C TYR A 575 18.86 -22.69 9.76
N LEU A 576 18.14 -23.66 10.31
CA LEU A 576 17.36 -23.48 11.52
C LEU A 576 18.23 -23.79 12.73
N GLU A 577 18.37 -22.81 13.61
CA GLU A 577 19.18 -22.90 14.83
C GLU A 577 18.32 -22.57 16.05
N LYS A 578 18.66 -23.17 17.20
CA LYS A 578 18.04 -22.89 18.49
C LYS A 578 19.05 -22.31 19.47
N PHE A 579 18.60 -21.45 20.37
CA PHE A 579 19.43 -20.94 21.45
C PHE A 579 19.35 -21.90 22.65
N ALA A 580 20.44 -22.62 22.91
CA ALA A 580 20.52 -23.58 24.00
C ALA A 580 21.93 -23.59 24.62
N GLY A 581 22.01 -23.62 25.95
CA GLY A 581 23.30 -23.65 26.66
C GLY A 581 24.19 -22.43 26.42
N GLY A 582 23.59 -21.25 26.18
CA GLY A 582 24.33 -20.00 25.93
C GLY A 582 24.93 -19.87 24.52
N SER A 583 24.61 -20.78 23.60
CA SER A 583 25.10 -20.78 22.22
C SER A 583 23.99 -21.14 21.23
N TRP A 584 24.18 -20.80 19.97
CA TRP A 584 23.29 -21.21 18.90
C TRP A 584 23.68 -22.60 18.39
N GLN A 585 22.74 -23.53 18.44
CA GLN A 585 22.91 -24.92 18.02
C GLN A 585 22.07 -25.19 16.78
N GLN A 586 22.63 -25.91 15.81
CA GLN A 586 21.89 -26.30 14.60
C GLN A 586 20.80 -27.32 14.94
N VAL A 587 19.57 -27.04 14.52
CA VAL A 587 18.44 -27.98 14.57
C VAL A 587 18.36 -28.73 13.25
N LYS A 588 18.33 -28.00 12.13
CA LYS A 588 18.28 -28.57 10.78
C LYS A 588 18.90 -27.59 9.79
N VAL A 589 19.49 -28.15 8.73
CA VAL A 589 19.92 -27.38 7.55
C VAL A 589 19.23 -27.99 6.33
N HIS A 590 18.74 -27.14 5.44
CA HIS A 590 18.29 -27.55 4.11
C HIS A 590 19.08 -26.78 3.07
N ASN A 591 19.53 -27.49 2.04
CA ASN A 591 20.41 -26.94 1.02
C ASN A 591 19.65 -26.91 -0.29
N HIS A 592 19.74 -25.79 -0.99
CA HIS A 592 19.04 -25.58 -2.25
C HIS A 592 20.02 -25.14 -3.34
N LEU A 593 19.84 -25.72 -4.53
CA LEU A 593 20.54 -25.29 -5.73
C LEU A 593 19.57 -24.44 -6.56
N VAL A 594 19.97 -23.19 -6.81
CA VAL A 594 19.19 -22.26 -7.63
C VAL A 594 19.91 -22.00 -8.95
N GLY A 595 19.16 -22.11 -10.05
CA GLY A 595 19.67 -21.86 -11.40
C GLY A 595 20.09 -20.40 -11.60
N GLY A 596 20.98 -20.13 -12.57
CA GLY A 596 21.36 -18.75 -12.91
C GLY A 596 20.18 -17.95 -13.46
N GLY A 597 19.88 -16.79 -12.86
CA GLY A 597 18.71 -15.97 -13.22
C GLY A 597 17.37 -16.51 -12.70
N ALA A 598 17.37 -17.55 -11.85
CA ALA A 598 16.15 -18.17 -11.35
C ALA A 598 15.67 -17.57 -10.02
N THR A 599 14.38 -17.74 -9.75
CA THR A 599 13.75 -17.49 -8.44
C THR A 599 13.00 -18.74 -8.04
N ASP A 600 13.34 -19.28 -6.87
CA ASP A 600 12.77 -20.50 -6.32
C ASP A 600 12.16 -20.23 -4.94
N PHE A 601 11.33 -21.17 -4.48
CA PHE A 601 10.85 -21.22 -3.10
C PHE A 601 11.26 -22.54 -2.51
N ASP A 602 11.73 -22.50 -1.27
CA ASP A 602 12.19 -23.67 -0.56
C ASP A 602 11.57 -23.73 0.84
N SER A 603 11.38 -24.95 1.33
CA SER A 603 10.74 -25.21 2.61
C SER A 603 11.51 -26.21 3.47
N LEU A 604 11.65 -25.87 4.76
CA LEU A 604 12.31 -26.68 5.77
C LEU A 604 11.30 -26.98 6.88
N LEU A 605 10.96 -28.26 7.05
CA LEU A 605 10.23 -28.76 8.21
C LEU A 605 11.20 -29.43 9.19
N ALA A 606 11.17 -29.04 10.47
CA ALA A 606 12.01 -29.57 11.52
C ALA A 606 11.19 -29.93 12.78
N PHE A 607 11.61 -30.99 13.44
CA PHE A 607 11.12 -31.41 14.75
C PHE A 607 12.30 -31.28 15.73
N ASP A 608 12.14 -30.52 16.80
CA ASP A 608 13.13 -30.40 17.87
C ASP A 608 12.77 -31.33 19.05
N GLY A 609 13.67 -31.52 20.01
CA GLY A 609 13.39 -32.31 21.20
C GLY A 609 12.33 -31.68 22.11
N ASN A 610 11.62 -32.52 22.87
CA ASN A 610 10.62 -32.08 23.84
C ASN A 610 11.18 -31.00 24.79
N THR A 611 10.37 -29.97 25.05
CA THR A 611 10.71 -28.90 25.98
C THR A 611 9.57 -28.63 26.97
N THR A 612 9.95 -28.24 28.19
CA THR A 612 9.05 -27.79 29.27
C THR A 612 9.00 -26.26 29.38
N GLY A 613 9.81 -25.53 28.61
CA GLY A 613 9.98 -24.08 28.70
C GLY A 613 10.02 -23.41 27.33
N ALA A 614 10.03 -22.08 27.31
CA ALA A 614 10.12 -21.32 26.07
C ALA A 614 11.47 -21.54 25.38
N VAL A 615 11.48 -21.58 24.04
CA VAL A 615 12.68 -21.83 23.23
C VAL A 615 12.79 -20.78 22.12
N THR A 616 13.95 -20.15 22.00
CA THR A 616 14.26 -19.20 20.93
C THR A 616 14.89 -19.91 19.75
N TYR A 617 14.37 -19.67 18.55
CA TYR A 617 14.88 -20.17 17.28
C TYR A 617 15.30 -19.01 16.37
N ARG A 618 16.17 -19.30 15.39
CA ARG A 618 16.53 -18.37 14.32
C ARG A 618 16.75 -19.07 12.99
N VAL A 619 16.58 -18.33 11.90
CA VAL A 619 16.93 -18.73 10.55
C VAL A 619 18.16 -17.96 10.11
N ARG A 620 19.21 -18.68 9.75
CA ARG A 620 20.46 -18.13 9.21
C ARG A 620 20.68 -18.66 7.81
N ILE A 621 21.04 -17.78 6.89
CA ILE A 621 21.41 -18.13 5.52
C ILE A 621 22.92 -18.31 5.50
N GLY A 622 23.43 -19.34 4.83
CA GLY A 622 24.84 -19.68 4.86
C GLY A 622 25.29 -20.43 3.61
N VAL A 623 26.57 -20.78 3.59
CA VAL A 623 27.17 -21.64 2.58
C VAL A 623 26.58 -23.06 2.70
N ASP A 624 26.36 -23.75 1.59
CA ASP A 624 25.99 -25.17 1.63
C ASP A 624 27.14 -25.97 2.29
N PRO A 625 26.87 -26.77 3.34
CA PRO A 625 27.89 -27.54 4.05
C PRO A 625 28.59 -28.61 3.18
N TYR A 626 28.01 -28.99 2.04
CA TYR A 626 28.56 -30.01 1.15
C TYR A 626 29.21 -29.43 -0.11
N THR A 627 28.88 -28.19 -0.50
CA THR A 627 29.42 -27.54 -1.70
C THR A 627 29.60 -26.04 -1.51
N ASN A 628 30.68 -25.47 -2.05
CA ASN A 628 30.93 -24.03 -1.99
C ASN A 628 30.69 -23.36 -3.35
N ASN A 629 29.61 -23.75 -4.05
CA ASN A 629 29.34 -23.28 -5.40
C ASN A 629 28.66 -21.90 -5.36
N ARG A 630 29.49 -20.85 -5.31
CA ARG A 630 29.10 -19.43 -5.38
C ARG A 630 28.01 -19.03 -4.38
N PRO A 631 28.21 -19.27 -3.07
CA PRO A 631 27.24 -18.90 -2.04
C PRO A 631 26.92 -17.40 -2.02
N GLU A 632 27.82 -16.54 -2.54
CA GLU A 632 27.58 -15.12 -2.72
C GLU A 632 26.42 -14.81 -3.68
N ASN A 633 26.10 -15.72 -4.60
CA ASN A 633 25.00 -15.58 -5.56
C ASN A 633 23.71 -16.31 -5.11
N PHE A 634 23.71 -16.90 -3.91
CA PHE A 634 22.52 -17.48 -3.29
C PHE A 634 21.85 -16.42 -2.42
N HIS A 635 20.85 -15.73 -2.96
CA HIS A 635 20.16 -14.63 -2.28
C HIS A 635 18.84 -15.09 -1.72
N VAL A 636 18.60 -14.85 -0.43
CA VAL A 636 17.30 -15.05 0.18
C VAL A 636 16.65 -13.69 0.37
N THR A 637 15.45 -13.54 -0.19
CA THR A 637 14.75 -12.25 -0.21
C THR A 637 13.54 -12.17 0.71
N GLN A 638 12.98 -13.32 1.07
CA GLN A 638 11.90 -13.44 2.04
C GLN A 638 12.06 -14.74 2.80
N CYS A 639 11.73 -14.74 4.10
CA CYS A 639 11.59 -15.96 4.88
C CYS A 639 10.44 -15.81 5.89
N THR A 640 9.64 -16.84 6.04
CA THR A 640 8.62 -16.95 7.07
C THR A 640 8.83 -18.24 7.85
N ALA A 641 8.74 -18.17 9.18
CA ALA A 641 8.77 -19.33 10.05
C ALA A 641 7.49 -19.44 10.86
N TYR A 642 6.98 -20.66 10.96
CA TYR A 642 5.87 -21.09 11.79
C TYR A 642 6.40 -22.09 12.80
N ALA A 643 6.18 -21.85 14.08
CA ALA A 643 6.55 -22.77 15.14
C ALA A 643 5.32 -23.16 15.95
N PHE A 644 5.19 -24.46 16.22
CA PHE A 644 4.07 -25.06 16.93
C PHE A 644 4.59 -25.95 18.04
N GLY A 645 3.97 -25.89 19.21
CA GLY A 645 4.17 -26.87 20.26
C GLY A 645 3.11 -27.95 20.18
N LEU A 646 3.47 -29.18 19.77
CA LEU A 646 2.54 -30.31 19.76
C LEU A 646 2.57 -31.05 21.11
N ARG A 647 1.41 -31.47 21.59
CA ARG A 647 1.29 -32.22 22.85
C ARG A 647 1.83 -33.65 22.77
#